data_AF-A0A534WUR5-F1
#
_entry.id   AF-A0A534WUR5-F1
#
_cell.length_a   1.000
_cell.length_b   1.000
_cell.length_c   1.000
_cell.angle_alpha   90.00
_cell.angle_beta   90.00
_cell.angle_gamma   90.00
#
_symmetry.space_group_name_H-M   'P 1'
#
loop_
_entity.id
_entity.type
_entity.pdbx_description
1 polymer ?
#
loop_
_entity_poly.entity_id
_entity_poly.type
_entity_poly.pdbx_seq_one_letter_code
_entity_poly.pdbx_strand_id
1 'polypeptide(L)'
;MTSVMDRTGARLLTRTLLALVLLAGPAGSEARAAIAFVQNVGANGDVIPGTSLAVTLHGNTSVAVGDTLIVTFVTDPSAGAVSCADSGGNSYSLDADVTNGSVTSGVRTVIFSAFVNTALGNQDTITVTHPLATSKAVSVNEFSGLRASALDRTASATGNDTTPATSATAVTTQPNELLLGAVGVETKKTESFTPGAGYTALTASSSGPALGASTDNVTIDPEYQIVTATGSYAAGGTLGRVRLWAAAIATYRSTCGDGTLDPGEQCDDGNNLNADCCSASCTIEPAGTVCRPAAGVCDVAETCNGTSPTCPADVFVSAATQCRAAVGECDVAEFCPGNGPNCPADAKQPSGTACTDDGNPCTADTCDGTDDACQHPAGNAGAVCRASAGVCDPAESCDGVSTSCPADAFASGATQCRASGGECDVAEFCPGNGPNCPADAKQPSGTACTDDANPCTADTCDGTNDACQHPAGNAGAVCRASVGVCDAAETCTGASATCPPDAFQPNGTGCDDGNFCTASDACQDGTCAGDPTLLNGAACDDGNTCTDNDTCAGGTCSGTAAPDSTSCDDGNDCTTTDSCQGGVCTGTAAPDSTPCSDGNDCTSADSCQGGVCLGTTVPDSTACDDGNGCTGPDTCQGGTCTGAPVADGTACDDGSDCTAADSCQAGRCGGTPAASATPCAGDGTVCTADGCDASGRCIHPPDPA
;
A
#
# COMPACT_ATOMS: atom_id res chain seq x y z
N MET A 1 -58.46 34.12 42.52
CA MET A 1 -57.67 35.07 43.32
C MET A 1 -57.27 36.20 42.38
N THR A 2 -58.09 37.26 42.24
CA THR A 2 -57.99 38.58 42.92
C THR A 2 -56.64 39.27 42.63
N SER A 3 -56.55 40.41 41.95
CA SER A 3 -57.08 41.77 42.25
C SER A 3 -56.90 42.64 40.98
N VAL A 4 -57.79 43.51 40.44
CA VAL A 4 -58.55 44.71 40.89
C VAL A 4 -57.71 45.88 41.42
N MET A 5 -57.66 46.98 40.66
CA MET A 5 -57.92 48.41 41.00
C MET A 5 -57.49 49.31 39.80
N ASP A 6 -58.40 49.97 39.04
CA ASP A 6 -59.02 51.31 39.26
C ASP A 6 -57.97 52.46 39.16
N ARG A 7 -58.11 53.62 38.46
CA ARG A 7 -59.25 54.50 38.23
C ARG A 7 -58.85 55.74 37.37
N THR A 8 -59.73 56.18 36.46
CA THR A 8 -60.08 57.57 36.02
C THR A 8 -59.06 58.60 35.49
N GLY A 9 -59.47 59.30 34.40
CA GLY A 9 -59.02 60.67 34.12
C GLY A 9 -59.48 61.26 32.77
N ALA A 10 -60.75 61.64 32.64
CA ALA A 10 -61.23 62.48 31.53
C ALA A 10 -61.02 63.97 31.85
N ARG A 11 -60.50 64.77 30.89
CA ARG A 11 -60.71 66.23 30.86
C ARG A 11 -60.63 66.83 29.45
N LEU A 12 -61.77 67.37 29.07
CA LEU A 12 -62.08 68.31 28.00
C LEU A 12 -61.12 69.51 27.97
N LEU A 13 -60.66 69.93 26.77
CA LEU A 13 -60.31 71.32 26.49
C LEU A 13 -60.53 71.63 25.00
N THR A 14 -61.19 72.76 24.79
CA THR A 14 -61.87 73.19 23.58
C THR A 14 -61.19 74.47 23.07
N ARG A 15 -61.01 74.58 21.75
CA ARG A 15 -60.77 75.81 20.94
C ARG A 15 -59.41 76.53 21.05
N THR A 16 -58.62 76.41 19.97
CA THR A 16 -58.11 77.57 19.23
C THR A 16 -57.98 77.22 17.75
N LEU A 17 -58.96 77.66 16.94
CA LEU A 17 -58.93 77.58 15.49
C LEU A 17 -58.12 78.78 14.99
N LEU A 18 -56.80 78.61 14.78
CA LEU A 18 -55.99 79.59 14.05
C LEU A 18 -56.02 79.16 12.59
N ALA A 19 -56.87 79.82 11.80
CA ALA A 19 -56.93 79.68 10.37
C ALA A 19 -55.59 80.12 9.76
N LEU A 20 -54.68 79.16 9.59
CA LEU A 20 -53.62 79.28 8.61
C LEU A 20 -54.31 79.12 7.26
N VAL A 21 -54.59 80.25 6.61
CA VAL A 21 -54.93 80.29 5.20
C VAL A 21 -53.75 79.66 4.47
N LEU A 22 -53.85 78.35 4.19
CA LEU A 22 -53.09 77.75 3.10
C LEU A 22 -53.47 78.56 1.88
N LEU A 23 -52.53 79.38 1.41
CA LEU A 23 -52.45 79.71 0.00
C LEU A 23 -52.37 78.37 -0.73
N ALA A 24 -53.51 77.88 -1.19
CA ALA A 24 -53.55 76.95 -2.30
C ALA A 24 -52.99 77.72 -3.50
N GLY A 25 -51.66 77.73 -3.63
CA GLY A 25 -51.03 77.91 -4.92
C GLY A 25 -51.60 76.86 -5.89
N PRO A 26 -51.57 77.13 -7.21
CA PRO A 26 -52.03 76.15 -8.17
C PRO A 26 -51.30 74.84 -7.88
N ALA A 27 -52.04 73.73 -7.88
CA ALA A 27 -51.49 72.40 -7.70
C ALA A 27 -50.25 72.28 -8.59
N GLY A 28 -49.07 72.25 -7.98
CA GLY A 28 -47.86 71.86 -8.68
C GLY A 28 -48.14 70.47 -9.20
N SER A 29 -48.25 70.34 -10.52
CA SER A 29 -48.31 69.04 -11.17
C SER A 29 -47.03 68.32 -10.73
N GLU A 30 -47.15 67.31 -9.86
CA GLU A 30 -45.98 66.54 -9.45
C GLU A 30 -45.49 65.79 -10.69
N ALA A 31 -44.20 65.97 -11.02
CA ALA A 31 -43.54 65.23 -12.07
C ALA A 31 -43.83 63.74 -11.87
N ARG A 32 -44.30 63.07 -12.93
CA ARG A 32 -44.61 61.64 -12.88
C ARG A 32 -43.34 60.87 -13.25
N ALA A 33 -42.96 59.90 -12.43
CA ALA A 33 -41.81 59.02 -12.69
C ALA A 33 -41.91 58.27 -14.02
N ALA A 34 -43.12 57.84 -14.39
CA ALA A 34 -43.35 57.15 -15.64
C ALA A 34 -43.58 58.14 -16.79
N ILE A 35 -43.07 57.79 -17.97
CA ILE A 35 -43.38 58.50 -19.21
C ILE A 35 -44.89 58.55 -19.42
N ALA A 36 -45.43 59.74 -19.63
CA ALA A 36 -46.83 59.90 -19.98
C ALA A 36 -47.03 61.13 -20.87
N PHE A 37 -47.97 61.04 -21.81
CA PHE A 37 -48.50 62.23 -22.48
C PHE A 37 -49.34 63.03 -21.48
N VAL A 38 -49.01 64.32 -21.32
CA VAL A 38 -49.68 65.21 -20.37
C VAL A 38 -50.79 65.97 -21.10
N GLN A 39 -50.43 66.72 -22.14
CA GLN A 39 -51.38 67.51 -22.92
C GLN A 39 -50.80 67.97 -24.27
N ASN A 40 -51.70 68.44 -25.14
CA ASN A 40 -51.32 69.27 -26.27
C ASN A 40 -51.21 70.72 -25.81
N VAL A 41 -50.03 71.32 -26.00
CA VAL A 41 -49.76 72.71 -25.59
C VAL A 41 -50.33 73.68 -26.64
N GLY A 42 -50.21 73.32 -27.92
CA GLY A 42 -50.84 74.03 -29.01
C GLY A 42 -50.25 73.71 -30.37
N ALA A 43 -50.84 74.29 -31.40
CA ALA A 43 -50.40 74.19 -32.78
C ALA A 43 -50.59 75.54 -33.48
N ASN A 44 -49.72 75.87 -34.43
CA ASN A 44 -49.85 77.04 -35.29
C ASN A 44 -49.33 76.72 -36.69
N GLY A 45 -49.79 77.46 -37.69
CA GLY A 45 -49.32 77.36 -39.06
C GLY A 45 -49.90 78.47 -39.93
N ASP A 46 -49.09 78.96 -40.85
CA ASP A 46 -49.47 80.04 -41.76
C ASP A 46 -48.68 79.97 -43.08
N VAL A 47 -49.16 80.74 -44.07
CA VAL A 47 -48.53 80.94 -45.39
C VAL A 47 -47.95 82.35 -45.52
N ILE A 48 -47.57 82.99 -44.41
CA ILE A 48 -47.03 84.35 -44.38
C ILE A 48 -45.50 84.24 -44.47
N PRO A 49 -44.86 84.85 -45.49
CA PRO A 49 -43.41 84.88 -45.58
C PRO A 49 -42.77 85.45 -44.30
N GLY A 50 -41.91 84.67 -43.66
CA GLY A 50 -41.28 85.07 -42.40
C GLY A 50 -40.17 84.12 -41.97
N THR A 51 -39.53 84.46 -40.84
CA THR A 51 -38.41 83.72 -40.26
C THR A 51 -38.73 83.13 -38.89
N SER A 52 -39.98 83.24 -38.45
CA SER A 52 -40.42 82.72 -37.15
C SER A 52 -41.88 82.30 -37.16
N LEU A 53 -42.22 81.28 -36.38
CA LEU A 53 -43.58 80.87 -36.06
C LEU A 53 -43.68 80.62 -34.55
N ALA A 54 -44.69 81.18 -33.90
CA ALA A 54 -44.85 81.07 -32.45
C ALA A 54 -46.18 80.43 -32.06
N VAL A 55 -46.17 79.58 -31.04
CA VAL A 55 -47.37 79.10 -30.34
C VAL A 55 -47.49 79.92 -29.05
N THR A 56 -48.65 80.54 -28.82
CA THR A 56 -48.94 81.24 -27.56
C THR A 56 -49.85 80.37 -26.71
N LEU A 57 -49.46 80.15 -25.45
CA LEU A 57 -50.27 79.41 -24.50
C LEU A 57 -51.50 80.25 -24.12
N HIS A 58 -52.69 79.64 -24.14
CA HIS A 58 -53.95 80.33 -23.90
C HIS A 58 -54.82 79.58 -22.89
N GLY A 59 -55.62 80.35 -22.14
CA GLY A 59 -56.59 79.79 -21.20
C GLY A 59 -55.90 79.12 -20.00
N ASN A 60 -56.24 77.86 -19.75
CA ASN A 60 -55.68 77.07 -18.64
C ASN A 60 -54.47 76.22 -19.04
N THR A 61 -53.91 76.40 -20.24
CA THR A 61 -52.70 75.69 -20.65
C THR A 61 -51.50 76.23 -19.89
N SER A 62 -50.82 75.35 -19.16
CA SER A 62 -49.56 75.63 -18.47
C SER A 62 -48.69 74.38 -18.51
N VAL A 63 -47.37 74.57 -18.57
CA VAL A 63 -46.36 73.51 -18.64
C VAL A 63 -45.57 73.51 -17.34
N ALA A 64 -45.52 72.39 -16.63
CA ALA A 64 -44.91 72.31 -15.32
C ALA A 64 -43.37 72.17 -15.38
N VAL A 65 -42.68 72.57 -14.30
CA VAL A 65 -41.25 72.25 -14.15
C VAL A 65 -41.09 70.74 -14.01
N GLY A 66 -40.11 70.17 -14.71
CA GLY A 66 -39.86 68.72 -14.73
C GLY A 66 -40.51 67.98 -15.90
N ASP A 67 -41.48 68.61 -16.58
CA ASP A 67 -42.04 68.08 -17.81
C ASP A 67 -41.12 68.41 -19.01
N THR A 68 -41.35 67.72 -20.11
CA THR A 68 -40.59 67.88 -21.36
C THR A 68 -41.53 68.32 -22.47
N LEU A 69 -41.17 69.42 -23.11
CA LEU A 69 -41.82 69.89 -24.32
C LEU A 69 -41.19 69.23 -25.53
N ILE A 70 -42.03 68.72 -26.42
CA ILE A 70 -41.63 68.22 -27.72
C ILE A 70 -42.29 69.09 -28.79
N VAL A 71 -41.47 69.71 -29.63
CA VAL A 71 -41.90 70.61 -30.71
C VAL A 71 -41.60 69.96 -32.04
N THR A 72 -42.65 69.60 -32.78
CA THR A 72 -42.52 69.12 -34.16
C THR A 72 -42.86 70.25 -35.12
N PHE A 73 -41.97 70.56 -36.03
CA PHE A 73 -42.07 71.67 -36.96
C PHE A 73 -41.89 71.19 -38.40
N VAL A 74 -42.63 71.82 -39.30
CA VAL A 74 -42.50 71.61 -40.74
C VAL A 74 -42.45 72.94 -41.47
N THR A 75 -41.66 72.99 -42.54
CA THR A 75 -41.56 74.15 -43.41
C THR A 75 -41.28 73.74 -44.85
N ASP A 76 -41.54 74.64 -45.79
CA ASP A 76 -40.90 74.57 -47.10
C ASP A 76 -39.38 74.37 -46.93
N PRO A 77 -38.71 73.57 -47.78
CA PRO A 77 -37.34 73.09 -47.60
C PRO A 77 -36.29 74.20 -47.90
N SER A 78 -36.27 75.23 -47.06
CA SER A 78 -35.31 76.32 -47.10
C SER A 78 -34.01 75.94 -46.37
N ALA A 79 -32.87 76.24 -46.99
CA ALA A 79 -31.56 75.95 -46.41
C ALA A 79 -31.22 76.97 -45.29
N GLY A 80 -30.72 76.47 -44.16
CA GLY A 80 -30.27 77.28 -43.03
C GLY A 80 -30.66 76.69 -41.68
N ALA A 81 -30.18 77.32 -40.60
CA ALA A 81 -30.39 76.84 -39.24
C ALA A 81 -31.86 77.03 -38.80
N VAL A 82 -32.34 76.06 -38.01
CA VAL A 82 -33.62 76.11 -37.30
C VAL A 82 -33.33 76.02 -35.80
N SER A 83 -34.09 76.76 -35.00
CA SER A 83 -33.94 76.79 -33.54
C SER A 83 -35.28 77.03 -32.87
N CYS A 84 -35.41 76.62 -31.62
CA CYS A 84 -36.61 76.83 -30.81
C CYS A 84 -36.22 77.52 -29.49
N ALA A 85 -37.07 78.41 -29.01
CA ALA A 85 -36.94 79.06 -27.72
C ALA A 85 -38.32 79.37 -27.15
N ASP A 86 -38.42 79.51 -25.83
CA ASP A 86 -39.63 79.99 -25.18
C ASP A 86 -39.39 81.28 -24.36
N SER A 87 -40.48 81.92 -23.96
CA SER A 87 -40.42 83.14 -23.13
C SER A 87 -40.00 82.90 -21.67
N GLY A 88 -40.02 81.65 -21.19
CA GLY A 88 -39.52 81.24 -19.88
C GLY A 88 -38.00 81.00 -19.83
N GLY A 89 -37.35 80.96 -21.00
CA GLY A 89 -35.91 80.78 -21.14
C GLY A 89 -35.44 79.32 -21.06
N ASN A 90 -36.31 78.33 -21.29
CA ASN A 90 -35.85 76.93 -21.32
C ASN A 90 -34.98 76.66 -22.55
N SER A 91 -34.09 75.68 -22.43
CA SER A 91 -33.16 75.30 -23.49
C SER A 91 -33.73 74.16 -24.34
N TYR A 92 -33.78 74.38 -25.66
CA TYR A 92 -34.24 73.39 -26.63
C TYR A 92 -33.07 72.72 -27.35
N SER A 93 -33.09 71.40 -27.46
CA SER A 93 -32.23 70.63 -28.37
C SER A 93 -32.91 70.40 -29.71
N LEU A 94 -32.13 70.43 -30.78
CA LEU A 94 -32.55 69.99 -32.11
C LEU A 94 -32.30 68.48 -32.20
N ASP A 95 -33.38 67.70 -32.22
CA ASP A 95 -33.31 66.24 -32.11
C ASP A 95 -33.33 65.56 -33.49
N ALA A 96 -34.10 66.09 -34.42
CA ALA A 96 -34.11 65.63 -35.81
C ALA A 96 -34.35 66.77 -36.79
N ASP A 97 -33.73 66.69 -37.97
CA ASP A 97 -33.90 67.65 -39.07
C ASP A 97 -33.73 66.89 -40.39
N VAL A 98 -34.84 66.69 -41.10
CA VAL A 98 -34.86 65.91 -42.35
C VAL A 98 -35.56 66.72 -43.44
N THR A 99 -34.93 66.80 -44.60
CA THR A 99 -35.44 67.56 -45.74
C THR A 99 -35.61 66.65 -46.95
N ASN A 100 -36.79 66.69 -47.57
CA ASN A 100 -37.07 66.06 -48.85
C ASN A 100 -37.46 67.09 -49.90
N GLY A 101 -36.72 67.17 -50.99
CA GLY A 101 -36.99 68.08 -52.11
C GLY A 101 -35.99 69.23 -52.21
N SER A 102 -36.40 70.29 -52.90
CA SER A 102 -35.59 71.45 -53.26
C SER A 102 -36.23 72.74 -52.73
N VAL A 103 -35.49 73.85 -52.68
CA VAL A 103 -35.96 75.14 -52.13
C VAL A 103 -37.29 75.67 -52.69
N THR A 104 -37.78 75.13 -53.81
CA THR A 104 -39.05 75.52 -54.47
C THR A 104 -40.16 74.47 -54.42
N SER A 105 -39.89 73.25 -53.95
CA SER A 105 -40.88 72.16 -53.81
C SER A 105 -40.31 71.04 -52.94
N GLY A 106 -41.06 70.63 -51.94
CA GLY A 106 -40.66 69.63 -50.97
C GLY A 106 -41.13 69.98 -49.55
N VAL A 107 -40.51 69.34 -48.57
CA VAL A 107 -40.84 69.48 -47.15
C VAL A 107 -39.62 69.28 -46.27
N ARG A 108 -39.49 70.06 -45.20
CA ARG A 108 -38.48 69.89 -44.15
C ARG A 108 -39.18 69.68 -42.81
N THR A 109 -38.87 68.57 -42.15
CA THR A 109 -39.44 68.14 -40.88
C THR A 109 -38.38 68.21 -39.79
N VAL A 110 -38.75 68.80 -38.66
CA VAL A 110 -37.85 69.11 -37.56
C VAL A 110 -38.49 68.68 -36.23
N ILE A 111 -37.70 68.11 -35.33
CA ILE A 111 -38.10 67.77 -33.96
C ILE A 111 -37.16 68.50 -33.00
N PHE A 112 -37.73 69.19 -32.01
CA PHE A 112 -37.01 69.70 -30.86
C PHE A 112 -37.57 69.10 -29.56
N SER A 113 -36.74 69.03 -28.53
CA SER A 113 -37.18 68.78 -27.16
C SER A 113 -36.60 69.81 -26.20
N ALA A 114 -37.30 70.06 -25.09
CA ALA A 114 -36.81 70.89 -23.99
C ALA A 114 -37.32 70.35 -22.67
N PHE A 115 -36.40 70.08 -21.75
CA PHE A 115 -36.74 69.86 -20.36
C PHE A 115 -37.03 71.19 -19.67
N VAL A 116 -38.20 71.27 -19.04
CA VAL A 116 -38.75 72.53 -18.52
C VAL A 116 -38.18 72.78 -17.14
N ASN A 117 -37.26 73.75 -17.05
CA ASN A 117 -36.67 74.22 -15.80
C ASN A 117 -37.44 75.44 -15.25
N THR A 118 -38.08 76.20 -16.13
CA THR A 118 -38.94 77.34 -15.81
C THR A 118 -40.32 77.07 -16.39
N ALA A 119 -41.33 76.94 -15.52
CA ALA A 119 -42.71 76.69 -15.94
C ALA A 119 -43.22 77.76 -16.91
N LEU A 120 -44.03 77.33 -17.88
CA LEU A 120 -44.70 78.22 -18.84
C LEU A 120 -46.18 78.32 -18.47
N GLY A 121 -46.73 79.53 -18.48
CA GLY A 121 -48.12 79.82 -18.17
C GLY A 121 -48.88 80.48 -19.31
N ASN A 122 -50.07 80.96 -19.01
CA ASN A 122 -50.89 81.70 -19.97
C ASN A 122 -50.13 82.91 -20.53
N GLN A 123 -50.17 83.08 -21.86
CA GLN A 123 -49.45 84.08 -22.66
C GLN A 123 -47.94 83.84 -22.85
N ASP A 124 -47.34 82.81 -22.25
CA ASP A 124 -46.00 82.41 -22.65
C ASP A 124 -46.01 81.91 -24.10
N THR A 125 -44.88 82.07 -24.77
CA THR A 125 -44.74 81.75 -26.20
C THR A 125 -43.60 80.78 -26.43
N ILE A 126 -43.81 79.84 -27.35
CA ILE A 126 -42.81 78.91 -27.86
C ILE A 126 -42.59 79.28 -29.33
N THR A 127 -41.40 79.73 -29.67
CA THR A 127 -41.06 80.31 -30.97
C THR A 127 -40.02 79.48 -31.69
N VAL A 128 -40.39 78.97 -32.86
CA VAL A 128 -39.45 78.35 -33.81
C VAL A 128 -38.93 79.44 -34.74
N THR A 129 -37.61 79.62 -34.77
CA THR A 129 -36.90 80.49 -35.71
C THR A 129 -36.32 79.64 -36.84
N HIS A 130 -36.56 80.04 -38.08
CA HIS A 130 -36.20 79.27 -39.27
C HIS A 130 -35.80 80.21 -40.43
N PRO A 131 -35.13 79.70 -41.48
CA PRO A 131 -34.84 80.51 -42.67
C PRO A 131 -36.13 80.98 -43.33
N LEU A 132 -36.06 82.07 -44.10
CA LEU A 132 -37.23 82.66 -44.76
C LEU A 132 -38.04 81.58 -45.51
N ALA A 133 -39.27 81.37 -45.07
CA ALA A 133 -40.19 80.40 -45.64
C ALA A 133 -41.61 80.97 -45.69
N THR A 134 -42.39 80.48 -46.65
CA THR A 134 -43.79 80.89 -46.81
C THR A 134 -44.69 79.90 -46.08
N SER A 135 -44.57 78.61 -46.38
CA SER A 135 -45.40 77.56 -45.77
C SER A 135 -44.71 76.98 -44.56
N LYS A 136 -45.32 77.11 -43.38
CA LYS A 136 -44.78 76.59 -42.12
C LYS A 136 -45.87 76.18 -41.15
N ALA A 137 -45.62 75.14 -40.36
CA ALA A 137 -46.51 74.69 -39.30
C ALA A 137 -45.73 74.06 -38.13
N VAL A 138 -46.28 74.18 -36.93
CA VAL A 138 -45.72 73.67 -35.68
C VAL A 138 -46.80 73.01 -34.84
N SER A 139 -46.44 71.94 -34.14
CA SER A 139 -47.22 71.29 -33.09
C SER A 139 -46.35 71.09 -31.86
N VAL A 140 -46.89 71.40 -30.68
CA VAL A 140 -46.19 71.33 -29.40
C VAL A 140 -46.96 70.44 -28.43
N ASN A 141 -46.27 69.46 -27.87
CA ASN A 141 -46.84 68.45 -26.98
C ASN A 141 -45.99 68.33 -25.70
N GLU A 142 -46.65 68.07 -24.58
CA GLU A 142 -46.01 67.96 -23.26
C GLU A 142 -46.02 66.50 -22.78
N PHE A 143 -44.88 66.05 -22.28
CA PHE A 143 -44.67 64.72 -21.72
C PHE A 143 -44.01 64.81 -20.35
N SER A 144 -44.43 63.97 -19.41
CA SER A 144 -43.77 63.81 -18.11
C SER A 144 -42.79 62.62 -18.13
N GLY A 145 -41.92 62.51 -17.13
CA GLY A 145 -41.11 61.30 -16.87
C GLY A 145 -39.93 61.08 -17.82
N LEU A 146 -39.49 62.13 -18.52
CA LEU A 146 -38.33 62.13 -19.41
C LEU A 146 -37.13 62.84 -18.77
N ARG A 147 -35.92 62.34 -18.99
CA ARG A 147 -34.68 62.96 -18.47
C ARG A 147 -34.41 64.34 -19.07
N ALA A 148 -33.64 65.17 -18.37
CA ALA A 148 -33.17 66.46 -18.89
C ALA A 148 -32.32 66.35 -20.18
N SER A 149 -31.72 65.18 -20.45
CA SER A 149 -31.07 64.83 -21.72
C SER A 149 -31.68 63.55 -22.29
N ALA A 150 -33.00 63.56 -22.46
CA ALA A 150 -33.74 62.34 -22.77
C ALA A 150 -33.43 61.76 -24.14
N LEU A 151 -33.05 62.57 -25.15
CA LEU A 151 -32.80 62.06 -26.51
C LEU A 151 -31.86 60.84 -26.49
N ASP A 152 -32.34 59.75 -27.06
CA ASP A 152 -31.62 58.48 -27.14
C ASP A 152 -31.19 58.20 -28.58
N ARG A 153 -32.14 57.83 -29.44
CA ARG A 153 -31.87 57.56 -30.86
C ARG A 153 -32.79 58.33 -31.77
N THR A 154 -32.29 58.55 -32.98
CA THR A 154 -33.07 59.14 -34.07
C THR A 154 -32.92 58.31 -35.32
N ALA A 155 -33.97 58.25 -36.12
CA ALA A 155 -33.88 57.79 -37.50
C ALA A 155 -34.76 58.68 -38.38
N SER A 156 -34.44 58.75 -39.66
CA SER A 156 -35.21 59.55 -40.61
C SER A 156 -35.19 58.93 -41.99
N ALA A 157 -36.18 59.30 -42.79
CA ALA A 157 -36.26 58.93 -44.18
C ALA A 157 -37.09 59.93 -44.97
N THR A 158 -36.96 59.83 -46.28
CA THR A 158 -37.69 60.64 -47.24
C THR A 158 -38.26 59.75 -48.33
N GLY A 159 -39.36 60.16 -48.94
CA GLY A 159 -39.97 59.41 -50.02
C GLY A 159 -41.04 60.17 -50.80
N ASN A 160 -41.58 59.49 -51.80
CA ASN A 160 -42.64 60.01 -52.66
C ASN A 160 -43.64 58.90 -52.99
N ASP A 161 -44.45 58.55 -51.99
CA ASP A 161 -45.40 57.44 -52.01
C ASP A 161 -46.54 57.69 -51.00
N THR A 162 -47.35 56.67 -50.73
CA THR A 162 -48.48 56.73 -49.78
C THR A 162 -48.15 56.18 -48.39
N THR A 163 -46.91 55.76 -48.15
CA THR A 163 -46.51 54.99 -46.96
C THR A 163 -45.26 55.59 -46.33
N PRO A 164 -45.36 56.82 -45.78
CA PRO A 164 -44.26 57.43 -45.06
C PRO A 164 -43.79 56.50 -43.94
N ALA A 165 -42.50 56.25 -43.89
CA ALA A 165 -41.87 55.50 -42.82
C ALA A 165 -40.42 55.93 -42.70
N THR A 166 -39.91 56.06 -41.48
CA THR A 166 -38.47 56.10 -41.25
C THR A 166 -37.91 54.74 -41.67
N SER A 167 -37.42 54.64 -42.90
CA SER A 167 -36.93 53.39 -43.52
C SER A 167 -35.78 52.74 -42.74
N ALA A 168 -35.12 53.50 -41.87
CA ALA A 168 -34.28 53.01 -40.80
C ALA A 168 -35.03 53.07 -39.46
N THR A 169 -34.78 52.07 -38.60
CA THR A 169 -35.33 52.02 -37.25
C THR A 169 -34.42 52.74 -36.25
N ALA A 170 -35.01 53.50 -35.33
CA ALA A 170 -34.32 53.93 -34.12
C ALA A 170 -34.27 52.76 -33.14
N VAL A 171 -33.08 52.41 -32.66
CA VAL A 171 -32.85 51.27 -31.77
C VAL A 171 -32.72 51.77 -30.33
N THR A 172 -33.82 51.79 -29.59
CA THR A 172 -33.88 52.27 -28.19
C THR A 172 -32.81 51.61 -27.34
N THR A 173 -32.13 52.37 -26.50
CA THR A 173 -31.06 51.85 -25.63
C THR A 173 -31.56 51.41 -24.25
N GLN A 174 -32.77 51.81 -23.87
CA GLN A 174 -33.41 51.45 -22.60
C GLN A 174 -34.87 50.99 -22.82
N PRO A 175 -35.40 50.13 -21.94
CA PRO A 175 -36.84 49.89 -21.88
C PRO A 175 -37.56 51.14 -21.34
N ASN A 176 -38.87 51.21 -21.49
CA ASN A 176 -39.70 52.35 -21.05
C ASN A 176 -39.27 53.67 -21.71
N GLU A 177 -39.04 53.66 -23.02
CA GLU A 177 -38.75 54.86 -23.81
C GLU A 177 -40.00 55.43 -24.50
N LEU A 178 -40.01 56.75 -24.69
CA LEU A 178 -40.97 57.43 -25.57
C LEU A 178 -40.43 57.38 -26.99
N LEU A 179 -41.24 56.85 -27.90
CA LEU A 179 -41.05 56.97 -29.34
C LEU A 179 -41.88 58.14 -29.84
N LEU A 180 -41.24 59.14 -30.44
CA LEU A 180 -41.92 60.26 -31.08
C LEU A 180 -41.67 60.23 -32.59
N GLY A 181 -42.73 59.99 -33.35
CA GLY A 181 -42.75 60.12 -34.80
C GLY A 181 -43.19 61.52 -35.23
N ALA A 182 -42.55 62.04 -36.27
CA ALA A 182 -42.95 63.27 -36.93
C ALA A 182 -42.93 63.05 -38.45
N VAL A 183 -44.10 63.07 -39.08
CA VAL A 183 -44.24 62.94 -40.53
C VAL A 183 -44.61 64.29 -41.12
N GLY A 184 -43.66 64.93 -41.81
CA GLY A 184 -43.94 66.12 -42.60
C GLY A 184 -44.29 65.76 -44.03
N VAL A 185 -45.33 66.39 -44.57
CA VAL A 185 -45.83 66.11 -45.92
C VAL A 185 -45.95 67.41 -46.72
N GLU A 186 -45.43 67.40 -47.94
CA GLU A 186 -45.74 68.43 -48.94
C GLU A 186 -47.15 68.16 -49.47
N THR A 187 -48.11 69.02 -49.14
CA THR A 187 -49.50 68.87 -49.56
C THR A 187 -49.92 69.96 -50.54
N LYS A 188 -50.62 69.57 -51.63
CA LYS A 188 -51.31 70.50 -52.54
C LYS A 188 -52.85 70.38 -52.48
N LYS A 189 -53.39 69.66 -51.48
CA LYS A 189 -54.79 69.70 -50.95
C LYS A 189 -55.00 68.54 -49.98
N THR A 190 -55.71 68.82 -48.90
CA THR A 190 -56.44 67.91 -47.99
C THR A 190 -55.92 66.47 -47.88
N GLU A 191 -54.75 66.31 -47.27
CA GLU A 191 -54.19 64.98 -47.03
C GLU A 191 -54.73 64.43 -45.69
N SER A 192 -55.23 63.19 -45.70
CA SER A 192 -55.54 62.47 -44.46
C SER A 192 -54.33 61.62 -44.10
N PHE A 193 -53.77 61.83 -42.91
CA PHE A 193 -52.75 60.98 -42.33
C PHE A 193 -53.38 59.99 -41.36
N THR A 194 -53.02 58.72 -41.47
CA THR A 194 -53.32 57.69 -40.46
C THR A 194 -52.00 57.27 -39.80
N PRO A 195 -51.88 57.39 -38.46
CA PRO A 195 -50.68 56.97 -37.72
C PRO A 195 -50.28 55.53 -37.98
N GLY A 196 -49.00 55.23 -37.76
CA GLY A 196 -48.47 53.88 -37.77
C GLY A 196 -49.16 52.97 -36.75
N ALA A 197 -49.18 51.67 -37.03
CA ALA A 197 -49.74 50.69 -36.09
C ALA A 197 -48.99 50.74 -34.74
N GLY A 198 -49.73 50.88 -33.65
CA GLY A 198 -49.16 50.99 -32.30
C GLY A 198 -48.87 52.42 -31.82
N TYR A 199 -48.96 53.41 -32.72
CA TYR A 199 -48.80 54.82 -32.39
C TYR A 199 -50.14 55.52 -32.14
N THR A 200 -50.12 56.51 -31.26
CA THR A 200 -51.22 57.43 -30.98
C THR A 200 -50.96 58.75 -31.69
N ALA A 201 -51.94 59.25 -32.45
CA ALA A 201 -51.84 60.56 -33.10
C ALA A 201 -51.71 61.68 -32.07
N LEU A 202 -50.78 62.60 -32.29
CA LEU A 202 -50.74 63.90 -31.64
C LEU A 202 -51.43 64.94 -32.52
N THR A 203 -51.62 66.15 -32.00
CA THR A 203 -52.30 67.21 -32.76
C THR A 203 -51.49 67.57 -34.00
N ALA A 204 -52.04 67.32 -35.18
CA ALA A 204 -51.46 67.74 -36.45
C ALA A 204 -51.59 69.25 -36.66
N SER A 205 -50.70 69.82 -37.48
CA SER A 205 -50.75 71.23 -37.86
C SER A 205 -50.47 71.43 -39.36
N SER A 206 -50.93 72.53 -39.94
CA SER A 206 -50.75 72.84 -41.36
C SER A 206 -50.56 74.33 -41.62
N SER A 207 -49.82 74.68 -42.68
CA SER A 207 -49.53 76.07 -43.02
C SER A 207 -50.71 76.86 -43.60
N GLY A 208 -51.73 76.20 -44.17
CA GLY A 208 -52.87 76.86 -44.80
C GLY A 208 -54.16 76.81 -43.97
N PRO A 209 -55.12 77.73 -44.19
CA PRO A 209 -56.43 77.64 -43.56
C PRO A 209 -57.13 76.40 -44.12
N ALA A 210 -57.59 75.51 -43.24
CA ALA A 210 -58.46 74.36 -43.48
C ALA A 210 -58.48 73.81 -44.92
N LEU A 211 -57.89 72.62 -45.11
CA LEU A 211 -58.22 71.65 -46.16
C LEU A 211 -58.96 72.24 -47.41
N GLY A 212 -58.29 72.95 -48.34
CA GLY A 212 -58.97 73.34 -49.60
C GLY A 212 -58.45 74.52 -50.46
N ALA A 213 -57.54 75.37 -49.97
CA ALA A 213 -56.99 76.50 -50.75
C ALA A 213 -55.86 76.08 -51.73
N SER A 214 -55.58 76.89 -52.77
CA SER A 214 -54.81 76.51 -53.97
C SER A 214 -53.34 76.97 -54.01
N THR A 215 -52.69 77.20 -52.88
CA THR A 215 -51.24 77.49 -52.82
C THR A 215 -50.57 76.55 -51.83
N ASP A 216 -49.29 76.25 -52.05
CA ASP A 216 -48.51 75.19 -51.39
C ASP A 216 -48.77 75.09 -49.88
N ASN A 217 -48.95 73.86 -49.37
CA ASN A 217 -49.28 73.61 -47.97
C ASN A 217 -48.42 72.49 -47.41
N VAL A 218 -47.72 72.73 -46.30
CA VAL A 218 -47.03 71.65 -45.57
C VAL A 218 -47.87 71.23 -44.37
N THR A 219 -47.89 69.93 -44.07
CA THR A 219 -48.49 69.39 -42.83
C THR A 219 -47.44 68.73 -41.98
N ILE A 220 -47.62 68.82 -40.66
CA ILE A 220 -46.87 68.05 -39.68
C ILE A 220 -47.86 67.16 -38.94
N ASP A 221 -47.60 65.86 -39.02
CA ASP A 221 -48.43 64.81 -38.45
C ASP A 221 -47.60 64.04 -37.41
N PRO A 222 -47.54 64.52 -36.16
CA PRO A 222 -46.80 63.86 -35.10
C PRO A 222 -47.58 62.69 -34.48
N GLU A 223 -46.85 61.70 -34.01
CA GLU A 223 -47.39 60.50 -33.37
C GLU A 223 -46.46 60.03 -32.23
N TYR A 224 -46.99 59.28 -31.26
CA TYR A 224 -46.15 58.73 -30.19
C TYR A 224 -46.55 57.32 -29.76
N GLN A 225 -45.59 56.62 -29.17
CA GLN A 225 -45.79 55.33 -28.49
C GLN A 225 -44.83 55.25 -27.29
N ILE A 226 -45.25 54.61 -26.21
CA ILE A 226 -44.38 54.31 -25.06
C ILE A 226 -44.13 52.80 -25.08
N VAL A 227 -42.87 52.38 -25.09
CA VAL A 227 -42.49 50.98 -25.24
C VAL A 227 -41.85 50.43 -23.99
N THR A 228 -42.23 49.22 -23.58
CA THR A 228 -41.77 48.61 -22.31
C THR A 228 -40.50 47.78 -22.44
N ALA A 229 -39.92 47.69 -23.64
CA ALA A 229 -38.73 46.89 -23.93
C ALA A 229 -37.86 47.61 -24.95
N THR A 230 -36.57 47.28 -24.97
CA THR A 230 -35.67 47.74 -26.02
C THR A 230 -36.03 47.09 -27.35
N GLY A 231 -35.93 47.85 -28.44
CA GLY A 231 -36.27 47.36 -29.77
C GLY A 231 -35.90 48.33 -30.88
N SER A 232 -36.12 47.87 -32.10
CA SER A 232 -35.96 48.68 -33.32
C SER A 232 -37.32 49.19 -33.76
N TYR A 233 -37.51 50.51 -33.74
CA TYR A 233 -38.79 51.14 -34.04
C TYR A 233 -38.70 52.10 -35.22
N ALA A 234 -39.71 52.08 -36.06
CA ALA A 234 -39.91 53.06 -37.12
C ALA A 234 -41.20 53.83 -36.84
N ALA A 235 -41.18 55.13 -37.11
CA ALA A 235 -42.38 55.96 -37.16
C ALA A 235 -42.83 56.09 -38.62
N GLY A 236 -44.13 56.20 -38.84
CA GLY A 236 -44.67 56.24 -40.19
C GLY A 236 -46.19 56.30 -40.19
N GLY A 237 -46.79 56.04 -41.35
CA GLY A 237 -48.23 56.07 -41.45
C GLY A 237 -48.71 55.81 -42.86
N THR A 238 -49.98 56.10 -43.08
CA THR A 238 -50.61 55.99 -44.41
C THR A 238 -51.16 57.35 -44.83
N LEU A 239 -50.83 57.73 -46.07
CA LEU A 239 -51.36 58.90 -46.75
C LEU A 239 -52.46 58.47 -47.72
N GLY A 240 -53.43 59.36 -47.96
CA GLY A 240 -54.50 59.14 -48.93
C GLY A 240 -54.02 59.16 -50.39
N ARG A 241 -52.87 59.78 -50.68
CA ARG A 241 -52.27 59.90 -52.02
C ARG A 241 -50.74 59.91 -51.97
N VAL A 242 -50.12 59.71 -53.14
CA VAL A 242 -48.67 59.85 -53.31
C VAL A 242 -48.26 61.31 -53.08
N ARG A 243 -47.33 61.52 -52.13
CA ARG A 243 -46.82 62.83 -51.72
C ARG A 243 -45.34 62.77 -51.44
N LEU A 244 -44.65 63.89 -51.62
CA LEU A 244 -43.32 64.10 -51.04
C LEU A 244 -43.46 64.21 -49.52
N TRP A 245 -42.74 63.37 -48.81
CA TRP A 245 -42.76 63.33 -47.34
C TRP A 245 -41.34 63.24 -46.77
N ALA A 246 -41.17 63.76 -45.57
CA ALA A 246 -39.95 63.63 -44.77
C ALA A 246 -40.36 63.20 -43.35
N ALA A 247 -39.97 62.00 -42.96
CA ALA A 247 -40.32 61.40 -41.68
C ALA A 247 -39.09 61.32 -40.78
N ALA A 248 -39.27 61.63 -39.51
CA ALA A 248 -38.28 61.45 -38.47
C ALA A 248 -38.91 60.74 -37.26
N ILE A 249 -38.10 59.95 -36.57
CA ILE A 249 -38.39 59.41 -35.25
C ILE A 249 -37.28 59.87 -34.31
N ALA A 250 -37.66 60.31 -33.12
CA ALA A 250 -36.77 60.55 -31.99
C ALA A 250 -37.26 59.71 -30.80
N THR A 251 -36.34 59.00 -30.14
CA THR A 251 -36.63 58.22 -28.93
C THR A 251 -36.07 58.93 -27.71
N TYR A 252 -36.76 58.81 -26.57
CA TYR A 252 -36.43 59.54 -25.35
C TYR A 252 -36.46 58.63 -24.11
N ARG A 253 -35.38 58.68 -23.32
CA ARG A 253 -35.17 57.93 -22.06
C ARG A 253 -36.04 58.45 -20.92
N SER A 254 -36.58 57.49 -20.14
CA SER A 254 -37.29 57.76 -18.88
C SER A 254 -36.34 58.25 -17.80
N THR A 255 -36.80 59.08 -16.85
CA THR A 255 -36.04 59.44 -15.63
C THR A 255 -35.65 58.22 -14.83
N CYS A 256 -36.55 57.24 -14.74
CA CYS A 256 -36.30 56.01 -14.02
C CYS A 256 -35.02 55.29 -14.45
N GLY A 257 -34.26 54.78 -13.49
CA GLY A 257 -33.01 54.05 -13.67
C GLY A 257 -31.80 54.94 -13.85
N ASP A 258 -31.80 56.16 -13.30
CA ASP A 258 -30.69 57.11 -13.41
C ASP A 258 -29.74 57.12 -12.20
N GLY A 259 -30.09 56.36 -11.18
CA GLY A 259 -29.38 56.24 -9.91
C GLY A 259 -29.78 57.29 -8.90
N THR A 260 -30.77 58.13 -9.20
CA THR A 260 -31.26 59.20 -8.32
C THR A 260 -32.76 59.04 -8.10
N LEU A 261 -33.18 59.15 -6.85
CA LEU A 261 -34.61 59.04 -6.51
C LEU A 261 -35.31 60.37 -6.81
N ASP A 262 -35.99 60.43 -7.95
CA ASP A 262 -36.69 61.63 -8.41
C ASP A 262 -38.12 61.74 -7.84
N PRO A 263 -38.73 62.96 -7.85
CA PRO A 263 -40.13 63.13 -7.49
C PRO A 263 -41.04 62.21 -8.32
N GLY A 264 -41.89 61.43 -7.62
CA GLY A 264 -42.81 60.46 -8.22
C GLY A 264 -42.30 59.03 -8.24
N GLU A 265 -41.00 58.79 -7.94
CA GLU A 265 -40.40 57.46 -7.84
C GLU A 265 -40.52 56.91 -6.41
N GLN A 266 -40.58 55.59 -6.28
CA GLN A 266 -40.48 54.88 -4.99
C GLN A 266 -39.09 54.27 -4.78
N CYS A 267 -38.34 54.08 -5.85
CA CYS A 267 -36.98 53.56 -5.88
C CYS A 267 -36.27 54.00 -7.15
N ASP A 268 -34.95 54.04 -7.13
CA ASP A 268 -34.10 54.06 -8.33
C ASP A 268 -32.80 53.33 -7.99
N ASP A 269 -32.54 52.21 -8.64
CA ASP A 269 -31.37 51.36 -8.41
C ASP A 269 -30.32 51.51 -9.52
N GLY A 270 -30.44 52.56 -10.34
CA GLY A 270 -29.51 52.90 -11.41
C GLY A 270 -29.68 52.07 -12.67
N ASN A 271 -30.76 51.28 -12.79
CA ASN A 271 -31.05 50.51 -13.98
C ASN A 271 -32.57 50.38 -14.23
N ASN A 272 -32.97 49.67 -15.30
CA ASN A 272 -34.38 49.45 -15.64
C ASN A 272 -34.68 47.95 -15.78
N LEU A 273 -34.01 47.12 -15.01
CA LEU A 273 -34.31 45.71 -14.91
C LEU A 273 -35.51 45.53 -13.98
N ASN A 274 -36.16 44.38 -14.08
CA ASN A 274 -37.14 43.95 -13.10
C ASN A 274 -36.54 42.74 -12.39
N ALA A 275 -37.15 42.34 -11.29
CA ALA A 275 -36.69 41.24 -10.44
C ALA A 275 -35.35 41.52 -9.76
N ASP A 276 -35.16 42.74 -9.25
CA ASP A 276 -34.05 43.19 -8.40
C ASP A 276 -34.54 44.03 -7.20
N CYS A 277 -35.87 44.11 -7.03
CA CYS A 277 -36.61 44.90 -6.05
C CYS A 277 -36.88 46.37 -6.41
N CYS A 278 -36.36 46.86 -7.53
CA CYS A 278 -36.79 48.12 -8.11
C CYS A 278 -37.22 47.92 -9.56
N SER A 279 -38.53 47.97 -9.81
CA SER A 279 -39.05 47.75 -11.17
C SER A 279 -38.52 48.78 -12.17
N ALA A 280 -38.59 48.44 -13.45
CA ALA A 280 -38.23 49.32 -14.56
C ALA A 280 -39.04 50.63 -14.64
N SER A 281 -40.11 50.76 -13.85
CA SER A 281 -40.93 51.96 -13.67
C SER A 281 -40.71 52.67 -12.33
N CYS A 282 -39.61 52.35 -11.63
CA CYS A 282 -39.17 52.97 -10.39
C CYS A 282 -40.21 52.86 -9.26
N THR A 283 -40.90 51.72 -9.25
CA THR A 283 -41.77 51.27 -8.16
C THR A 283 -41.14 50.11 -7.41
N ILE A 284 -41.34 50.06 -6.10
CA ILE A 284 -40.86 48.94 -5.27
C ILE A 284 -41.59 47.67 -5.71
N GLU A 285 -40.84 46.62 -6.03
CA GLU A 285 -41.45 45.37 -6.47
C GLU A 285 -42.21 44.67 -5.31
N PRO A 286 -43.28 43.92 -5.60
CA PRO A 286 -44.07 43.24 -4.57
C PRO A 286 -43.26 42.29 -3.69
N ALA A 287 -43.72 42.10 -2.46
CA ALA A 287 -43.14 41.09 -1.58
C ALA A 287 -43.24 39.69 -2.20
N GLY A 288 -42.16 38.93 -2.19
CA GLY A 288 -42.08 37.59 -2.79
C GLY A 288 -41.57 37.56 -4.23
N THR A 289 -41.35 38.70 -4.90
CA THR A 289 -40.64 38.73 -6.18
C THR A 289 -39.22 38.19 -5.99
N VAL A 290 -38.85 37.13 -6.70
CA VAL A 290 -37.49 36.55 -6.61
C VAL A 290 -36.50 37.50 -7.24
N CYS A 291 -35.63 38.09 -6.43
CA CYS A 291 -34.61 39.03 -6.89
C CYS A 291 -33.22 38.39 -7.07
N ARG A 292 -33.01 37.24 -6.42
CA ARG A 292 -31.88 36.36 -6.72
C ARG A 292 -32.34 34.90 -6.65
N PRO A 293 -32.32 34.17 -7.78
CA PRO A 293 -32.60 32.74 -7.76
C PRO A 293 -31.54 31.97 -6.99
N ALA A 294 -31.93 30.84 -6.38
CA ALA A 294 -30.97 29.91 -5.79
C ALA A 294 -30.02 29.35 -6.87
N ALA A 295 -28.72 29.49 -6.66
CA ALA A 295 -27.67 29.01 -7.57
C ALA A 295 -27.34 27.51 -7.40
N GLY A 296 -27.76 26.89 -6.30
CA GLY A 296 -27.53 25.47 -6.02
C GLY A 296 -28.39 24.93 -4.88
N VAL A 297 -28.23 23.65 -4.56
CA VAL A 297 -29.03 22.96 -3.54
C VAL A 297 -28.79 23.47 -2.11
N CYS A 298 -27.67 24.18 -1.89
CA CYS A 298 -27.30 24.78 -0.61
C CYS A 298 -27.54 26.30 -0.57
N ASP A 299 -28.33 26.80 -1.51
CA ASP A 299 -28.62 28.21 -1.68
C ASP A 299 -30.12 28.49 -1.49
N VAL A 300 -30.46 29.64 -0.89
CA VAL A 300 -31.85 30.08 -0.72
C VAL A 300 -32.12 31.18 -1.74
N ALA A 301 -33.23 31.11 -2.47
CA ALA A 301 -33.61 32.23 -3.33
C ALA A 301 -34.04 33.43 -2.48
N GLU A 302 -33.45 34.61 -2.68
CA GLU A 302 -33.91 35.83 -2.05
C GLU A 302 -35.09 36.43 -2.80
N THR A 303 -36.00 36.96 -1.99
CA THR A 303 -37.19 37.61 -2.47
C THR A 303 -37.26 39.03 -1.91
N CYS A 304 -37.81 39.92 -2.72
CA CYS A 304 -38.12 41.28 -2.29
C CYS A 304 -39.06 41.24 -1.09
N ASN A 305 -38.84 42.15 -0.14
CA ASN A 305 -39.68 42.27 1.04
C ASN A 305 -40.90 43.20 0.81
N GLY A 306 -41.04 43.77 -0.39
CA GLY A 306 -42.12 44.70 -0.75
C GLY A 306 -41.98 46.11 -0.19
N THR A 307 -40.85 46.47 0.41
CA THR A 307 -40.61 47.79 1.01
C THR A 307 -39.21 48.36 0.74
N SER A 308 -38.25 47.51 0.35
CA SER A 308 -36.86 47.85 0.07
C SER A 308 -36.60 47.78 -1.43
N PRO A 309 -35.87 48.75 -2.00
CA PRO A 309 -35.49 48.75 -3.41
C PRO A 309 -34.31 47.82 -3.71
N THR A 310 -33.64 47.30 -2.69
CA THR A 310 -32.50 46.40 -2.85
C THR A 310 -32.88 44.97 -2.48
N CYS A 311 -32.46 44.01 -3.29
CA CYS A 311 -32.50 42.60 -2.94
C CYS A 311 -31.78 42.34 -1.60
N PRO A 312 -32.33 41.48 -0.70
CA PRO A 312 -31.65 41.08 0.52
C PRO A 312 -30.26 40.48 0.26
N ALA A 313 -29.41 40.51 1.30
CA ALA A 313 -28.11 39.84 1.23
C ALA A 313 -28.28 38.33 0.98
N ASP A 314 -27.32 37.76 0.25
CA ASP A 314 -27.26 36.33 -0.09
C ASP A 314 -27.26 35.45 1.17
N VAL A 315 -28.26 34.58 1.29
CA VAL A 315 -28.45 33.66 2.43
C VAL A 315 -28.30 32.21 1.97
N PHE A 316 -27.32 31.52 2.55
CA PHE A 316 -27.13 30.10 2.30
C PHE A 316 -27.91 29.22 3.27
N VAL A 317 -28.24 28.02 2.80
CA VAL A 317 -28.83 26.97 3.62
C VAL A 317 -27.87 26.62 4.78
N SER A 318 -28.42 26.34 5.96
CA SER A 318 -27.64 26.07 7.17
C SER A 318 -26.60 24.96 6.97
N ALA A 319 -25.48 25.05 7.69
CA ALA A 319 -24.43 24.04 7.62
C ALA A 319 -24.82 22.65 8.19
N ALA A 320 -25.98 22.56 8.85
CA ALA A 320 -26.54 21.31 9.35
C ALA A 320 -27.47 20.62 8.34
N THR A 321 -27.75 21.26 7.20
CA THR A 321 -28.64 20.69 6.20
C THR A 321 -27.86 19.72 5.32
N GLN A 322 -28.29 18.46 5.32
CA GLN A 322 -27.75 17.43 4.45
C GLN A 322 -28.13 17.72 2.99
N CYS A 323 -27.15 17.79 2.11
CA CYS A 323 -27.34 18.04 0.68
C CYS A 323 -27.12 16.79 -0.19
N ARG A 324 -26.40 15.79 0.33
CA ARG A 324 -26.30 14.46 -0.28
C ARG A 324 -26.31 13.39 0.82
N ALA A 325 -27.02 12.29 0.55
CA ALA A 325 -27.02 11.13 1.42
C ALA A 325 -25.93 10.14 1.02
N ALA A 326 -25.38 9.44 2.02
CA ALA A 326 -24.46 8.33 1.79
C ALA A 326 -25.19 7.18 1.06
N VAL A 327 -24.58 6.66 0.00
CA VAL A 327 -25.07 5.58 -0.88
C VAL A 327 -24.48 4.20 -0.49
N GLY A 328 -23.73 4.14 0.61
CA GLY A 328 -23.17 2.91 1.17
C GLY A 328 -22.39 3.19 2.45
N GLU A 329 -21.78 2.15 3.03
CA GLU A 329 -20.99 2.30 4.27
C GLU A 329 -19.64 3.00 4.06
N CYS A 330 -19.11 2.94 2.83
CA CYS A 330 -17.87 3.62 2.44
C CYS A 330 -18.10 5.02 1.84
N ASP A 331 -19.35 5.51 1.88
CA ASP A 331 -19.72 6.82 1.38
C ASP A 331 -20.03 7.78 2.55
N VAL A 332 -19.62 9.05 2.45
CA VAL A 332 -19.80 10.05 3.51
C VAL A 332 -20.93 11.00 3.12
N ALA A 333 -21.94 11.17 3.97
CA ALA A 333 -22.97 12.18 3.69
C ALA A 333 -22.42 13.61 3.75
N GLU A 334 -22.74 14.43 2.74
CA GLU A 334 -22.37 15.85 2.71
C GLU A 334 -23.48 16.76 3.21
N PHE A 335 -23.01 17.81 3.86
CA PHE A 335 -23.83 18.89 4.39
C PHE A 335 -23.46 20.18 3.68
N CYS A 336 -24.44 21.05 3.54
CA CYS A 336 -24.20 22.39 3.02
C CYS A 336 -23.10 23.09 3.84
N PRO A 337 -22.28 23.95 3.22
CA PRO A 337 -21.18 24.58 3.95
C PRO A 337 -21.65 25.78 4.78
N GLY A 338 -22.89 26.27 4.58
CA GLY A 338 -23.44 27.44 5.27
C GLY A 338 -22.91 28.79 4.77
N ASN A 339 -22.03 28.78 3.76
CA ASN A 339 -21.37 29.97 3.22
C ASN A 339 -21.21 29.91 1.69
N GLY A 340 -21.90 28.99 1.02
CA GLY A 340 -21.79 28.82 -0.42
C GLY A 340 -22.94 27.98 -1.00
N PRO A 341 -23.20 28.11 -2.31
CA PRO A 341 -24.41 27.59 -2.94
C PRO A 341 -24.37 26.09 -3.27
N ASN A 342 -23.16 25.52 -3.30
CA ASN A 342 -22.94 24.15 -3.76
C ASN A 342 -22.81 23.20 -2.58
N CYS A 343 -23.41 22.02 -2.73
CA CYS A 343 -23.04 20.88 -1.91
C CYS A 343 -21.54 20.59 -2.11
N PRO A 344 -20.77 20.27 -1.06
CA PRO A 344 -19.39 19.83 -1.20
C PRO A 344 -19.26 18.67 -2.20
N ALA A 345 -18.06 18.51 -2.76
CA ALA A 345 -17.78 17.38 -3.63
C ALA A 345 -18.01 16.07 -2.87
N ASP A 346 -18.53 15.08 -3.58
CA ASP A 346 -18.77 13.73 -3.06
C ASP A 346 -17.48 13.14 -2.48
N ALA A 347 -17.49 12.93 -1.17
CA ALA A 347 -16.39 12.38 -0.40
C ALA A 347 -16.69 10.94 0.02
N LYS A 348 -15.69 10.07 -0.17
CA LYS A 348 -15.71 8.71 0.33
C LYS A 348 -15.01 8.62 1.68
N GLN A 349 -15.27 7.54 2.41
CA GLN A 349 -14.48 7.20 3.60
C GLN A 349 -13.00 7.12 3.22
N PRO A 350 -12.06 7.50 4.09
CA PRO A 350 -10.64 7.39 3.81
C PRO A 350 -10.24 5.96 3.42
N SER A 351 -9.30 5.84 2.49
CA SER A 351 -8.72 4.55 2.11
C SER A 351 -8.16 3.81 3.33
N GLY A 352 -8.54 2.54 3.49
CA GLY A 352 -8.19 1.70 4.65
C GLY A 352 -9.16 1.76 5.83
N THR A 353 -10.25 2.54 5.74
CA THR A 353 -11.33 2.50 6.75
C THR A 353 -11.97 1.11 6.75
N ALA A 354 -12.02 0.45 7.91
CA ALA A 354 -12.64 -0.86 8.04
C ALA A 354 -14.15 -0.78 7.77
N CYS A 355 -14.67 -1.77 7.04
CA CYS A 355 -16.09 -1.89 6.71
C CYS A 355 -16.60 -3.31 6.99
N THR A 356 -17.84 -3.61 6.57
CA THR A 356 -18.49 -4.89 6.88
C THR A 356 -17.69 -6.09 6.34
N ASP A 357 -17.37 -7.01 7.24
CA ASP A 357 -16.67 -8.28 6.97
C ASP A 357 -17.54 -9.24 6.14
N ASP A 358 -17.00 -9.78 5.05
CA ASP A 358 -17.69 -10.75 4.18
C ASP A 358 -17.60 -12.20 4.70
N GLY A 359 -16.88 -12.41 5.81
CA GLY A 359 -16.64 -13.69 6.45
C GLY A 359 -15.50 -14.50 5.82
N ASN A 360 -14.75 -13.92 4.87
CA ASN A 360 -13.60 -14.55 4.26
C ASN A 360 -12.29 -14.11 4.94
N PRO A 361 -11.55 -15.01 5.60
CA PRO A 361 -10.32 -14.64 6.30
C PRO A 361 -9.20 -14.12 5.38
N CYS A 362 -9.28 -14.35 4.07
CA CYS A 362 -8.27 -13.91 3.09
C CYS A 362 -8.58 -12.58 2.39
N THR A 363 -9.65 -11.88 2.78
CA THR A 363 -9.98 -10.55 2.27
C THR A 363 -9.73 -9.49 3.32
N ALA A 364 -9.33 -8.29 2.89
CA ALA A 364 -9.19 -7.13 3.76
C ALA A 364 -10.38 -6.19 3.54
N ASP A 365 -11.38 -6.25 4.43
CA ASP A 365 -12.62 -5.50 4.30
C ASP A 365 -12.42 -4.02 4.60
N THR A 366 -12.14 -3.26 3.56
CA THR A 366 -11.76 -1.85 3.67
C THR A 366 -12.39 -1.01 2.58
N CYS A 367 -12.65 0.26 2.90
CA CYS A 367 -12.97 1.26 1.91
C CYS A 367 -11.69 1.61 1.15
N ASP A 368 -11.76 1.69 -0.18
CA ASP A 368 -10.60 2.03 -1.03
C ASP A 368 -10.38 3.54 -1.18
N GLY A 369 -11.38 4.35 -0.79
CA GLY A 369 -11.41 5.80 -0.93
C GLY A 369 -12.05 6.30 -2.22
N THR A 370 -12.63 5.40 -3.02
CA THR A 370 -13.28 5.72 -4.31
C THR A 370 -14.66 5.09 -4.48
N ASP A 371 -14.92 3.91 -3.95
CA ASP A 371 -16.18 3.19 -4.06
C ASP A 371 -17.14 3.42 -2.87
N ASP A 372 -18.44 3.38 -3.14
CA ASP A 372 -19.50 3.50 -2.11
C ASP A 372 -19.64 2.24 -1.24
N ALA A 373 -19.27 1.10 -1.81
CA ALA A 373 -19.36 -0.22 -1.19
C ALA A 373 -18.04 -0.63 -0.54
N CYS A 374 -18.13 -1.46 0.51
CA CYS A 374 -16.97 -2.12 1.08
C CYS A 374 -16.26 -2.96 0.02
N GLN A 375 -14.93 -2.83 -0.01
CA GLN A 375 -14.11 -3.62 -0.91
C GLN A 375 -13.54 -4.80 -0.13
N HIS A 376 -13.48 -5.95 -0.81
CA HIS A 376 -12.96 -7.20 -0.27
C HIS A 376 -11.74 -7.67 -1.10
N PRO A 377 -10.69 -6.84 -1.28
CA PRO A 377 -9.49 -7.26 -1.99
C PRO A 377 -8.75 -8.35 -1.20
N ALA A 378 -7.90 -9.10 -1.90
CA ALA A 378 -7.02 -10.07 -1.26
C ALA A 378 -6.12 -9.38 -0.22
N GLY A 379 -5.99 -10.01 0.94
CA GLY A 379 -5.26 -9.43 2.07
C GLY A 379 -4.93 -10.46 3.14
N ASN A 380 -4.63 -9.96 4.35
CA ASN A 380 -4.39 -10.77 5.54
C ASN A 380 -3.34 -11.88 5.36
N ALA A 381 -2.21 -11.57 4.71
CA ALA A 381 -1.11 -12.52 4.53
C ALA A 381 -0.73 -13.19 5.86
N GLY A 382 -0.74 -14.52 5.89
CA GLY A 382 -0.46 -15.31 7.10
C GLY A 382 -1.69 -15.62 7.97
N ALA A 383 -2.89 -15.09 7.67
CA ALA A 383 -4.11 -15.51 8.35
C ALA A 383 -4.49 -16.94 7.96
N VAL A 384 -4.82 -17.77 8.94
CA VAL A 384 -5.22 -19.17 8.71
C VAL A 384 -6.61 -19.22 8.09
N CYS A 385 -6.70 -19.69 6.86
CA CYS A 385 -7.97 -19.82 6.13
C CYS A 385 -8.50 -21.26 6.08
N ARG A 386 -7.64 -22.25 6.33
CA ARG A 386 -8.03 -23.62 6.67
C ARG A 386 -7.12 -24.13 7.77
N ALA A 387 -7.72 -24.69 8.82
CA ALA A 387 -6.96 -25.29 9.91
C ALA A 387 -6.39 -26.66 9.51
N SER A 388 -5.26 -27.02 10.11
CA SER A 388 -4.65 -28.34 9.99
C SER A 388 -5.61 -29.45 10.46
N ALA A 389 -5.79 -30.49 9.65
CA ALA A 389 -6.59 -31.67 10.02
C ALA A 389 -5.75 -32.84 10.59
N GLY A 390 -4.43 -32.69 10.69
CA GLY A 390 -3.52 -33.75 11.16
C GLY A 390 -2.05 -33.40 11.05
N VAL A 391 -1.17 -34.25 11.59
CA VAL A 391 0.29 -34.02 11.63
C VAL A 391 0.95 -33.93 10.25
N CYS A 392 0.30 -34.47 9.21
CA CYS A 392 0.75 -34.40 7.82
C CYS A 392 -0.04 -33.40 6.96
N ASP A 393 -0.83 -32.56 7.62
CA ASP A 393 -1.71 -31.60 6.98
C ASP A 393 -1.43 -30.18 7.52
N PRO A 394 -0.52 -29.41 6.91
CA PRO A 394 -0.27 -28.04 7.32
C PRO A 394 -1.51 -27.16 7.12
N ALA A 395 -1.77 -26.24 8.04
CA ALA A 395 -2.82 -25.24 7.87
C ALA A 395 -2.46 -24.28 6.70
N GLU A 396 -3.39 -24.01 5.79
CA GLU A 396 -3.18 -22.99 4.76
C GLU A 396 -3.41 -21.61 5.33
N SER A 397 -2.49 -20.74 4.94
CA SER A 397 -2.55 -19.33 5.26
C SER A 397 -2.79 -18.56 3.97
N CYS A 398 -3.53 -17.46 4.08
CA CYS A 398 -3.71 -16.52 3.00
C CYS A 398 -2.34 -16.02 2.52
N ASP A 399 -2.16 -15.96 1.21
CA ASP A 399 -0.91 -15.49 0.59
C ASP A 399 -0.83 -13.95 0.52
N GLY A 400 -1.95 -13.26 0.82
CA GLY A 400 -2.10 -11.81 0.71
C GLY A 400 -2.33 -11.29 -0.70
N VAL A 401 -2.48 -12.17 -1.69
CA VAL A 401 -2.63 -11.82 -3.12
C VAL A 401 -3.88 -12.44 -3.74
N SER A 402 -4.33 -13.58 -3.22
CA SER A 402 -5.56 -14.28 -3.60
C SER A 402 -6.66 -14.05 -2.55
N THR A 403 -7.88 -13.81 -3.01
CA THR A 403 -9.09 -13.78 -2.16
C THR A 403 -9.55 -15.18 -1.78
N SER A 404 -9.02 -16.23 -2.42
CA SER A 404 -9.31 -17.62 -2.08
C SER A 404 -8.18 -18.19 -1.25
N CYS A 405 -8.55 -18.97 -0.23
CA CYS A 405 -7.59 -19.80 0.49
C CYS A 405 -6.85 -20.70 -0.50
N PRO A 406 -5.51 -20.88 -0.36
CA PRO A 406 -4.76 -21.82 -1.18
C PRO A 406 -5.38 -23.22 -1.16
N ALA A 407 -5.15 -23.98 -2.23
CA ALA A 407 -5.61 -25.36 -2.29
C ALA A 407 -4.98 -26.19 -1.15
N ASP A 408 -5.78 -27.10 -0.59
CA ASP A 408 -5.38 -28.04 0.46
C ASP A 408 -4.10 -28.78 0.05
N ALA A 409 -3.02 -28.56 0.82
CA ALA A 409 -1.69 -29.06 0.52
C ALA A 409 -1.20 -29.95 1.65
N PHE A 410 -0.86 -31.20 1.34
CA PHE A 410 -0.31 -32.11 2.34
C PHE A 410 1.20 -31.96 2.49
N ALA A 411 1.70 -32.23 3.69
CA ALA A 411 3.14 -32.25 3.96
C ALA A 411 3.85 -33.26 3.05
N SER A 412 5.03 -32.88 2.57
CA SER A 412 5.78 -33.66 1.60
C SER A 412 6.14 -35.07 2.08
N GLY A 413 6.45 -35.97 1.15
CA GLY A 413 7.00 -37.31 1.42
C GLY A 413 8.26 -37.35 2.27
N ALA A 414 8.95 -36.21 2.43
CA ALA A 414 10.16 -36.08 3.24
C ALA A 414 9.89 -35.52 4.65
N THR A 415 8.64 -35.16 4.95
CA THR A 415 8.26 -34.62 6.26
C THR A 415 8.07 -35.77 7.24
N GLN A 416 8.98 -35.90 8.20
CA GLN A 416 8.90 -36.89 9.25
C GLN A 416 7.70 -36.58 10.17
N CYS A 417 6.78 -37.52 10.30
CA CYS A 417 5.57 -37.36 11.12
C CYS A 417 5.59 -38.21 12.40
N ARG A 418 6.44 -39.23 12.44
CA ARG A 418 6.78 -39.97 13.66
C ARG A 418 8.27 -40.31 13.62
N ALA A 419 8.96 -40.04 14.72
CA ALA A 419 10.36 -40.40 14.89
C ALA A 419 10.50 -41.86 15.31
N SER A 420 11.61 -42.49 14.93
CA SER A 420 11.96 -43.84 15.41
C SER A 420 12.16 -43.82 16.93
N GLY A 421 11.47 -44.72 17.63
CA GLY A 421 11.54 -44.97 19.07
C GLY A 421 12.71 -45.85 19.51
N GLY A 422 13.49 -46.41 18.57
CA GLY A 422 14.63 -47.28 18.83
C GLY A 422 15.17 -47.95 17.57
N GLU A 423 16.26 -48.71 17.68
CA GLU A 423 16.95 -49.32 16.52
C GLU A 423 16.07 -50.28 15.70
N CYS A 424 15.01 -50.83 16.30
CA CYS A 424 14.05 -51.71 15.64
C CYS A 424 12.76 -50.99 15.19
N ASP A 425 12.73 -49.67 15.29
CA ASP A 425 11.62 -48.83 14.85
C ASP A 425 12.01 -48.00 13.62
N VAL A 426 11.14 -47.93 12.62
CA VAL A 426 11.40 -47.08 11.44
C VAL A 426 10.73 -45.73 11.62
N ALA A 427 11.40 -44.65 11.20
CA ALA A 427 10.75 -43.35 11.16
C ALA A 427 9.69 -43.30 10.06
N GLU A 428 8.48 -42.84 10.38
CA GLU A 428 7.46 -42.57 9.36
C GLU A 428 7.51 -41.14 8.83
N PHE A 429 7.27 -41.06 7.52
CA PHE A 429 7.14 -39.83 6.79
C PHE A 429 5.73 -39.69 6.24
N CYS A 430 5.28 -38.45 6.08
CA CYS A 430 3.97 -38.15 5.52
C CYS A 430 3.82 -38.75 4.11
N PRO A 431 2.63 -39.20 3.71
CA PRO A 431 2.44 -39.85 2.41
C PRO A 431 2.41 -38.86 1.23
N GLY A 432 2.36 -37.55 1.49
CA GLY A 432 2.27 -36.50 0.46
C GLY A 432 0.88 -36.31 -0.14
N ASN A 433 -0.13 -37.08 0.30
CA ASN A 433 -1.47 -37.08 -0.28
C ASN A 433 -2.61 -37.25 0.74
N GLY A 434 -2.31 -37.12 2.04
CA GLY A 434 -3.32 -37.26 3.09
C GLY A 434 -2.85 -36.72 4.44
N PRO A 435 -3.79 -36.48 5.37
CA PRO A 435 -3.53 -35.70 6.57
C PRO A 435 -2.90 -36.47 7.72
N ASN A 436 -2.90 -37.80 7.64
CA ASN A 436 -2.47 -38.68 8.71
C ASN A 436 -1.08 -39.26 8.42
N CYS A 437 -0.27 -39.35 9.47
CA CYS A 437 0.96 -40.14 9.44
C CYS A 437 0.61 -41.62 9.17
N PRO A 438 1.44 -42.35 8.40
CA PRO A 438 1.28 -43.79 8.24
C PRO A 438 1.24 -44.54 9.58
N ALA A 439 0.71 -45.77 9.52
CA ALA A 439 0.75 -46.67 10.67
C ALA A 439 2.20 -46.92 11.11
N ASP A 440 2.39 -47.07 12.41
CA ASP A 440 3.68 -47.33 13.06
C ASP A 440 4.27 -48.65 12.56
N ALA A 441 5.37 -48.55 11.83
CA ALA A 441 6.03 -49.66 11.18
C ALA A 441 7.31 -50.00 11.95
N LYS A 442 7.56 -51.29 12.15
CA LYS A 442 8.79 -51.80 12.80
C LYS A 442 9.73 -52.38 11.75
N GLN A 443 11.02 -52.45 12.08
CA GLN A 443 11.99 -53.18 11.28
C GLN A 443 11.51 -54.64 11.07
N PRO A 444 11.73 -55.26 9.90
CA PRO A 444 11.34 -56.64 9.67
C PRO A 444 11.90 -57.59 10.72
N SER A 445 11.12 -58.60 11.11
CA SER A 445 11.58 -59.66 12.01
C SER A 445 12.85 -60.33 11.47
N GLY A 446 13.88 -60.43 12.30
CA GLY A 446 15.21 -60.97 11.96
C GLY A 446 16.24 -59.93 11.48
N THR A 447 15.89 -58.64 11.44
CA THR A 447 16.86 -57.56 11.20
C THR A 447 17.88 -57.52 12.34
N ALA A 448 19.18 -57.59 12.04
CA ALA A 448 20.22 -57.50 13.07
C ALA A 448 20.23 -56.12 13.73
N CYS A 449 20.44 -56.08 15.04
CA CYS A 449 20.54 -54.84 15.85
C CYS A 449 21.74 -54.90 16.78
N THR A 450 21.91 -53.90 17.66
CA THR A 450 23.11 -53.78 18.51
C THR A 450 23.35 -55.04 19.36
N ASP A 451 24.57 -55.57 19.25
CA ASP A 451 25.11 -56.72 19.98
C ASP A 451 25.23 -56.40 21.49
N ASP A 452 24.66 -57.25 22.35
CA ASP A 452 24.74 -57.12 23.81
C ASP A 452 26.03 -57.73 24.41
N ALA A 453 26.95 -58.16 23.53
CA ALA A 453 28.20 -58.85 23.82
C ALA A 453 28.01 -60.21 24.50
N ASN A 454 26.79 -60.76 24.52
CA ASN A 454 26.54 -62.10 25.00
C ASN A 454 26.55 -63.09 23.82
N PRO A 455 27.53 -64.01 23.75
CA PRO A 455 27.65 -64.93 22.62
C PRO A 455 26.45 -65.91 22.49
N CYS A 456 25.60 -66.04 23.51
CA CYS A 456 24.44 -66.95 23.53
C CYS A 456 23.10 -66.28 23.16
N THR A 457 23.09 -65.01 22.78
CA THR A 457 21.89 -64.28 22.33
C THR A 457 21.96 -63.97 20.84
N ALA A 458 20.80 -63.91 20.18
CA ALA A 458 20.70 -63.48 18.78
C ALA A 458 20.08 -62.09 18.71
N ASP A 459 20.91 -61.06 18.47
CA ASP A 459 20.49 -59.65 18.51
C ASP A 459 19.71 -59.27 17.26
N THR A 460 18.38 -59.36 17.36
CA THR A 460 17.50 -59.16 16.22
C THR A 460 16.23 -58.41 16.60
N CYS A 461 15.69 -57.65 15.65
CA CYS A 461 14.37 -57.07 15.74
C CYS A 461 13.30 -58.15 15.57
N ASP A 462 12.23 -58.12 16.36
CA ASP A 462 11.16 -59.13 16.29
C ASP A 462 10.00 -58.75 15.36
N GLY A 463 10.00 -57.51 14.83
CA GLY A 463 8.93 -56.99 14.00
C GLY A 463 7.78 -56.32 14.76
N THR A 464 7.90 -56.16 16.07
CA THR A 464 6.86 -55.58 16.93
C THR A 464 7.36 -54.58 17.97
N ASN A 465 8.60 -54.72 18.46
CA ASN A 465 9.19 -53.87 19.48
C ASN A 465 10.18 -52.85 18.90
N ASP A 466 10.27 -51.68 19.52
CA ASP A 466 11.19 -50.59 19.14
C ASP A 466 12.64 -50.90 19.52
N ALA A 467 12.82 -51.68 20.57
CA ALA A 467 14.13 -52.08 21.10
C ALA A 467 14.63 -53.37 20.45
N CYS A 468 15.96 -53.49 20.36
CA CYS A 468 16.63 -54.74 20.00
C CYS A 468 16.20 -55.86 20.97
N GLN A 469 15.93 -57.04 20.42
CA GLN A 469 15.61 -58.21 21.24
C GLN A 469 16.84 -59.11 21.30
N HIS A 470 17.08 -59.66 22.48
CA HIS A 470 18.20 -60.56 22.78
C HIS A 470 17.71 -61.96 23.18
N PRO A 471 16.91 -62.66 22.34
CA PRO A 471 16.49 -64.03 22.63
C PRO A 471 17.68 -65.00 22.61
N ALA A 472 17.52 -66.13 23.30
CA ALA A 472 18.49 -67.22 23.24
C ALA A 472 18.73 -67.67 21.79
N GLY A 473 20.00 -67.83 21.41
CA GLY A 473 20.41 -68.14 20.04
C GLY A 473 21.81 -68.73 19.97
N ASN A 474 22.40 -68.70 18.76
CA ASN A 474 23.80 -69.05 18.49
C ASN A 474 24.25 -70.42 19.02
N ALA A 475 23.46 -71.47 18.76
CA ALA A 475 23.82 -72.84 19.13
C ALA A 475 25.23 -73.22 18.63
N GLY A 476 26.11 -73.66 19.54
CA GLY A 476 27.49 -74.02 19.24
C GLY A 476 28.52 -72.89 19.37
N ALA A 477 28.11 -71.65 19.62
CA ALA A 477 29.05 -70.56 19.91
C ALA A 477 29.74 -70.80 21.27
N VAL A 478 31.06 -70.62 21.35
CA VAL A 478 31.82 -70.79 22.59
C VAL A 478 31.53 -69.60 23.52
N CYS A 479 30.96 -69.88 24.69
CA CYS A 479 30.62 -68.86 25.69
C CYS A 479 31.57 -68.84 26.89
N ARG A 480 32.34 -69.92 27.08
CA ARG A 480 33.53 -69.94 27.92
C ARG A 480 34.56 -70.85 27.26
N ALA A 481 35.78 -70.34 27.07
CA ALA A 481 36.88 -71.11 26.52
C ALA A 481 37.48 -72.04 27.60
N SER A 482 38.08 -73.15 27.18
CA SER A 482 38.79 -74.08 28.07
C SER A 482 40.05 -73.43 28.67
N VAL A 483 40.23 -73.55 29.98
CA VAL A 483 41.43 -73.16 30.73
C VAL A 483 42.35 -74.39 30.91
N GLY A 484 43.10 -74.71 29.86
CA GLY A 484 44.06 -75.82 29.85
C GLY A 484 43.50 -77.16 29.39
N VAL A 485 44.38 -78.17 29.33
CA VAL A 485 44.09 -79.48 28.70
C VAL A 485 43.07 -80.35 29.42
N CYS A 486 42.78 -80.05 30.69
CA CYS A 486 41.80 -80.78 31.52
C CYS A 486 40.46 -80.03 31.70
N ASP A 487 40.28 -78.91 31.02
CA ASP A 487 39.07 -78.10 31.03
C ASP A 487 38.35 -78.20 29.66
N ALA A 488 37.01 -78.26 29.64
CA ALA A 488 36.23 -78.29 28.40
C ALA A 488 35.61 -76.92 28.12
N ALA A 489 35.65 -76.46 26.87
CA ALA A 489 34.98 -75.22 26.49
C ALA A 489 33.45 -75.41 26.47
N GLU A 490 32.69 -74.48 27.05
CA GLU A 490 31.24 -74.48 26.99
C GLU A 490 30.74 -73.76 25.75
N THR A 491 29.72 -74.37 25.13
CA THR A 491 29.04 -73.82 23.98
C THR A 491 27.58 -73.51 24.29
N CYS A 492 27.08 -72.44 23.71
CA CYS A 492 25.68 -72.04 23.80
C CYS A 492 24.78 -73.15 23.27
N THR A 493 23.70 -73.44 24.00
CA THR A 493 22.76 -74.52 23.64
C THR A 493 21.77 -74.11 22.53
N GLY A 494 21.68 -72.82 22.23
CA GLY A 494 20.64 -72.25 21.36
C GLY A 494 19.26 -72.11 22.00
N ALA A 495 19.05 -72.69 23.18
CA ALA A 495 17.78 -72.62 23.92
C ALA A 495 17.86 -71.74 25.18
N SER A 496 19.07 -71.37 25.62
CA SER A 496 19.31 -70.48 26.76
C SER A 496 20.22 -69.31 26.37
N ALA A 497 19.91 -68.13 26.91
CA ALA A 497 20.75 -66.94 26.82
C ALA A 497 21.92 -66.96 27.82
N THR A 498 22.03 -68.00 28.65
CA THR A 498 23.14 -68.18 29.60
C THR A 498 24.06 -69.30 29.13
N CYS A 499 25.36 -69.10 29.34
CA CYS A 499 26.36 -70.15 29.14
C CYS A 499 26.09 -71.34 30.09
N PRO A 500 26.25 -72.59 29.65
CA PRO A 500 26.19 -73.76 30.52
C PRO A 500 27.19 -73.71 31.69
N PRO A 501 26.98 -74.49 32.77
CA PRO A 501 27.94 -74.61 33.86
C PRO A 501 29.28 -75.21 33.41
N ASP A 502 30.35 -74.82 34.11
CA ASP A 502 31.73 -75.26 33.93
C ASP A 502 31.88 -76.79 33.94
N ALA A 503 32.46 -77.35 32.88
CA ALA A 503 32.64 -78.78 32.65
C ALA A 503 34.12 -79.13 32.42
N PHE A 504 34.60 -80.15 33.12
CA PHE A 504 35.98 -80.65 32.99
C PHE A 504 36.07 -81.86 32.06
N GLN A 505 37.27 -82.12 31.52
CA GLN A 505 37.55 -83.37 30.81
C GLN A 505 37.36 -84.58 31.75
N PRO A 506 36.97 -85.76 31.24
CA PRO A 506 36.80 -86.95 32.07
C PRO A 506 38.08 -87.33 32.85
N ASN A 507 37.93 -87.78 34.10
CA ASN A 507 39.05 -88.29 34.89
C ASN A 507 39.74 -89.46 34.16
N GLY A 508 41.07 -89.42 34.05
CA GLY A 508 41.87 -90.38 33.28
C GLY A 508 42.17 -89.97 31.84
N THR A 509 41.70 -88.81 31.38
CA THR A 509 42.11 -88.24 30.08
C THR A 509 43.61 -87.92 30.12
N GLY A 510 44.37 -88.43 29.16
CA GLY A 510 45.82 -88.20 29.11
C GLY A 510 46.14 -86.71 28.99
N CYS A 511 47.08 -86.24 29.79
CA CYS A 511 47.59 -84.88 29.77
C CYS A 511 49.11 -84.91 30.02
N ASP A 512 49.76 -83.76 30.09
CA ASP A 512 51.17 -83.61 30.46
C ASP A 512 51.24 -82.49 31.50
N ASP A 513 51.76 -82.76 32.69
CA ASP A 513 51.85 -81.79 33.78
C ASP A 513 53.14 -80.96 33.74
N GLY A 514 53.98 -81.18 32.72
CA GLY A 514 55.22 -80.46 32.49
C GLY A 514 56.33 -80.83 33.47
N ASN A 515 56.14 -81.83 34.34
CA ASN A 515 57.14 -82.29 35.28
C ASN A 515 57.82 -83.57 34.79
N PHE A 516 59.11 -83.46 34.47
CA PHE A 516 59.92 -84.60 34.01
C PHE A 516 60.00 -85.75 35.02
N CYS A 517 59.82 -85.49 36.33
CA CYS A 517 59.92 -86.51 37.37
C CYS A 517 58.58 -87.21 37.71
N THR A 518 57.53 -86.97 36.92
CA THR A 518 56.24 -87.64 36.99
C THR A 518 55.93 -88.37 35.68
N ALA A 519 55.14 -89.45 35.74
CA ALA A 519 54.74 -90.21 34.56
C ALA A 519 53.28 -90.65 34.65
N SER A 520 52.70 -91.02 33.50
CA SER A 520 51.28 -91.40 33.36
C SER A 520 50.32 -90.27 33.74
N ASP A 521 50.65 -89.06 33.32
CA ASP A 521 49.92 -87.83 33.57
C ASP A 521 48.48 -87.91 33.04
N ALA A 522 47.53 -87.68 33.94
CA ALA A 522 46.12 -87.77 33.64
C ALA A 522 45.32 -86.67 34.34
N CYS A 523 44.24 -86.26 33.70
CA CYS A 523 43.30 -85.32 34.27
C CYS A 523 42.61 -85.95 35.48
N GLN A 524 42.65 -85.24 36.60
CA GLN A 524 41.97 -85.57 37.84
C GLN A 524 41.27 -84.30 38.34
N ASP A 525 39.95 -84.31 38.32
CA ASP A 525 39.07 -83.22 38.79
C ASP A 525 39.44 -81.84 38.21
N GLY A 526 39.74 -81.81 36.90
CA GLY A 526 40.06 -80.59 36.16
C GLY A 526 41.53 -80.17 36.17
N THR A 527 42.40 -80.90 36.89
CA THR A 527 43.85 -80.65 36.92
C THR A 527 44.63 -81.80 36.29
N CYS A 528 45.70 -81.49 35.55
CA CYS A 528 46.63 -82.49 35.08
C CYS A 528 47.60 -82.86 36.20
N ALA A 529 47.73 -84.15 36.52
CA ALA A 529 48.66 -84.63 37.53
C ALA A 529 49.28 -85.96 37.11
N GLY A 530 50.60 -86.08 37.25
CA GLY A 530 51.34 -87.32 37.04
C GLY A 530 51.67 -88.11 38.31
N ASP A 531 52.08 -89.36 38.15
CA ASP A 531 52.50 -90.24 39.26
C ASP A 531 54.00 -90.03 39.57
N PRO A 532 54.34 -89.48 40.74
CA PRO A 532 55.72 -89.17 41.12
C PRO A 532 56.53 -90.40 41.57
N THR A 533 55.93 -91.59 41.64
CA THR A 533 56.61 -92.80 42.11
C THR A 533 57.26 -93.61 41.00
N LEU A 534 56.83 -93.41 39.75
CA LEU A 534 57.24 -94.23 38.61
C LEU A 534 58.65 -93.91 38.09
N LEU A 535 59.16 -92.70 38.34
CA LEU A 535 60.46 -92.23 37.85
C LEU A 535 61.51 -92.02 38.97
N ASN A 536 61.26 -92.54 40.18
CA ASN A 536 62.24 -92.44 41.27
C ASN A 536 63.59 -93.10 40.90
N GLY A 537 64.66 -92.33 40.97
CA GLY A 537 66.02 -92.73 40.60
C GLY A 537 66.36 -92.58 39.11
N ALA A 538 65.45 -92.06 38.28
CA ALA A 538 65.77 -91.66 36.91
C ALA A 538 66.74 -90.46 36.94
N ALA A 539 67.69 -90.44 36.00
CA ALA A 539 68.55 -89.27 35.80
C ALA A 539 67.70 -88.10 35.31
N CYS A 540 67.92 -86.94 35.90
CA CYS A 540 67.33 -85.68 35.48
C CYS A 540 68.43 -84.61 35.51
N ASP A 541 68.10 -83.38 35.13
CA ASP A 541 68.96 -82.22 35.24
C ASP A 541 68.14 -81.14 35.96
N ASP A 542 68.62 -80.66 37.10
CA ASP A 542 67.93 -79.63 37.88
C ASP A 542 68.26 -78.20 37.42
N GLY A 543 69.06 -78.06 36.36
CA GLY A 543 69.45 -76.79 35.75
C GLY A 543 70.46 -76.00 36.58
N ASN A 544 70.97 -76.55 37.68
CA ASN A 544 71.96 -75.92 38.54
C ASN A 544 73.35 -76.53 38.28
N THR A 545 74.25 -75.74 37.70
CA THR A 545 75.62 -76.15 37.39
C THR A 545 76.49 -76.46 38.62
N CYS A 546 76.00 -76.11 39.82
CA CYS A 546 76.62 -76.44 41.09
C CYS A 546 76.02 -77.67 41.79
N THR A 547 75.26 -78.48 41.06
CA THR A 547 74.80 -79.81 41.44
C THR A 547 75.25 -80.84 40.40
N ASP A 548 75.67 -82.01 40.87
CA ASP A 548 76.06 -83.17 40.07
C ASP A 548 75.19 -84.39 40.43
N ASN A 549 74.98 -85.29 39.47
CA ASN A 549 74.22 -86.54 39.59
C ASN A 549 72.74 -86.35 39.97
N ASP A 550 72.01 -85.50 39.25
CA ASP A 550 70.62 -85.21 39.58
C ASP A 550 69.73 -86.40 39.31
N THR A 551 68.92 -86.75 40.31
CA THR A 551 68.00 -87.88 40.23
C THR A 551 66.62 -87.49 40.74
N CYS A 552 65.59 -88.02 40.08
CA CYS A 552 64.21 -87.81 40.49
C CYS A 552 63.93 -88.53 41.82
N ALA A 553 63.40 -87.79 42.80
CA ALA A 553 62.94 -88.32 44.07
C ALA A 553 61.61 -87.66 44.47
N GLY A 554 60.53 -88.43 44.47
CA GLY A 554 59.19 -87.98 44.88
C GLY A 554 58.61 -86.90 43.97
N GLY A 555 58.91 -86.93 42.67
CA GLY A 555 58.45 -85.92 41.71
C GLY A 555 59.30 -84.65 41.64
N THR A 556 60.47 -84.62 42.30
CA THR A 556 61.42 -83.50 42.24
C THR A 556 62.77 -83.97 41.70
N CYS A 557 63.35 -83.22 40.77
CA CYS A 557 64.73 -83.42 40.34
C CYS A 557 65.68 -82.73 41.32
N SER A 558 66.65 -83.45 41.87
CA SER A 558 67.63 -82.87 42.80
C SER A 558 68.98 -83.55 42.63
N GLY A 559 70.02 -82.72 42.57
CA GLY A 559 71.42 -83.15 42.57
C GLY A 559 72.13 -83.14 43.91
N THR A 560 73.36 -83.65 43.88
CA THR A 560 74.31 -83.54 44.99
C THR A 560 75.22 -82.32 44.77
N ALA A 561 75.45 -81.50 45.81
CA ALA A 561 76.23 -80.27 45.67
C ALA A 561 77.65 -80.54 45.14
N ALA A 562 78.01 -79.86 44.04
CA ALA A 562 79.36 -79.84 43.50
C ALA A 562 80.34 -79.27 44.54
N PRO A 563 81.62 -79.70 44.53
CA PRO A 563 82.61 -79.22 45.49
C PRO A 563 82.71 -77.68 45.51
N ASP A 564 82.85 -77.10 46.70
CA ASP A 564 83.13 -75.68 46.84
C ASP A 564 84.37 -75.31 46.00
N SER A 565 84.34 -74.17 45.31
CA SER A 565 85.31 -73.67 44.33
C SER A 565 85.28 -74.29 42.93
N THR A 566 84.35 -75.20 42.62
CA THR A 566 84.11 -75.63 41.23
C THR A 566 83.73 -74.40 40.41
N SER A 567 84.40 -74.18 39.27
CA SER A 567 84.07 -73.03 38.43
C SER A 567 82.66 -73.21 37.89
N CYS A 568 81.84 -72.20 38.06
CA CYS A 568 80.53 -72.09 37.45
C CYS A 568 80.47 -70.72 36.76
N ASP A 569 79.35 -70.41 36.14
CA ASP A 569 79.06 -69.09 35.58
C ASP A 569 77.66 -68.75 36.08
N ASP A 570 77.51 -67.63 36.79
CA ASP A 570 76.20 -67.21 37.31
C ASP A 570 75.40 -66.37 36.29
N GLY A 571 75.94 -66.19 35.08
CA GLY A 571 75.31 -65.48 33.98
C GLY A 571 75.27 -63.96 34.18
N ASN A 572 76.00 -63.42 35.17
CA ASN A 572 76.07 -61.99 35.43
C ASN A 572 77.48 -61.44 35.10
N ASP A 573 77.56 -60.63 34.05
CA ASP A 573 78.81 -59.96 33.62
C ASP A 573 79.45 -59.07 34.70
N CYS A 574 78.68 -58.69 35.72
CA CYS A 574 79.15 -57.89 36.85
C CYS A 574 79.57 -58.71 38.07
N THR A 575 79.72 -60.01 37.89
CA THR A 575 80.43 -60.91 38.78
C THR A 575 81.67 -61.47 38.05
N THR A 576 82.73 -61.72 38.82
CA THR A 576 83.95 -62.32 38.31
C THR A 576 84.39 -63.41 39.27
N THR A 577 85.08 -64.42 38.73
CA THR A 577 85.62 -65.55 39.50
C THR A 577 84.51 -66.40 40.13
N ASP A 578 83.49 -66.72 39.32
CA ASP A 578 82.31 -67.46 39.74
C ASP A 578 82.69 -68.88 40.14
N SER A 579 82.23 -69.26 41.33
CA SER A 579 82.50 -70.58 41.85
C SER A 579 81.38 -71.07 42.75
N CYS A 580 81.17 -72.38 42.72
CA CYS A 580 80.19 -73.04 43.55
C CYS A 580 80.57 -72.88 45.03
N GLN A 581 79.61 -72.45 45.85
CA GLN A 581 79.75 -72.44 47.30
C GLN A 581 78.45 -72.96 47.92
N GLY A 582 78.52 -74.14 48.55
CA GLY A 582 77.35 -74.78 49.16
C GLY A 582 76.26 -75.22 48.16
N GLY A 583 76.64 -75.58 46.94
CA GLY A 583 75.71 -75.99 45.87
C GLY A 583 75.05 -74.85 45.10
N VAL A 584 75.53 -73.61 45.27
CA VAL A 584 75.04 -72.41 44.56
C VAL A 584 76.20 -71.75 43.83
N CYS A 585 76.00 -71.33 42.59
CA CYS A 585 76.99 -70.57 41.86
C CYS A 585 77.07 -69.14 42.41
N THR A 586 78.25 -68.73 42.88
CA THR A 586 78.45 -67.39 43.47
C THR A 586 79.67 -66.72 42.86
N GLY A 587 79.47 -65.52 42.32
CA GLY A 587 80.54 -64.65 41.85
C GLY A 587 80.96 -63.55 42.82
N THR A 588 82.17 -63.02 42.66
CA THR A 588 82.60 -61.79 43.35
C THR A 588 82.28 -60.57 42.50
N ALA A 589 81.63 -59.56 43.10
CA ALA A 589 81.22 -58.36 42.36
C ALA A 589 82.41 -57.70 41.66
N ALA A 590 82.27 -57.52 40.34
CA ALA A 590 83.19 -56.76 39.52
C ALA A 590 83.27 -55.31 40.05
N PRO A 591 84.44 -54.64 39.95
CA PRO A 591 84.57 -53.25 40.36
C PRO A 591 83.53 -52.34 39.67
N ASP A 592 83.01 -51.37 40.42
CA ASP A 592 82.14 -50.34 39.83
C ASP A 592 82.87 -49.69 38.65
N SER A 593 82.14 -49.37 37.57
CA SER A 593 82.61 -48.90 36.26
C SER A 593 83.28 -49.94 35.33
N THR A 594 83.32 -51.23 35.71
CA THR A 594 83.73 -52.28 34.76
C THR A 594 82.74 -52.32 33.59
N PRO A 595 83.19 -52.24 32.33
CA PRO A 595 82.29 -52.37 31.18
C PRO A 595 81.59 -53.71 31.23
N CYS A 596 80.27 -53.68 31.11
CA CYS A 596 79.41 -54.85 30.99
C CYS A 596 78.43 -54.58 29.85
N SER A 597 77.54 -55.52 29.53
CA SER A 597 76.38 -55.22 28.71
C SER A 597 75.12 -55.63 29.46
N ASP A 598 74.11 -54.76 29.51
CA ASP A 598 72.81 -55.12 30.07
C ASP A 598 71.88 -55.77 29.02
N GLY A 599 72.40 -55.99 27.81
CA GLY A 599 71.68 -56.60 26.69
C GLY A 599 70.58 -55.70 26.10
N ASN A 600 70.51 -54.42 26.47
CA ASN A 600 69.51 -53.48 25.97
C ASN A 600 70.14 -52.44 25.02
N ASP A 601 69.76 -52.48 23.75
CA ASP A 601 70.24 -51.53 22.72
C ASP A 601 69.86 -50.07 23.00
N CYS A 602 68.89 -49.83 23.88
CA CYS A 602 68.46 -48.49 24.29
C CYS A 602 69.20 -47.95 25.51
N THR A 603 70.22 -48.66 25.96
CA THR A 603 71.22 -48.21 26.90
C THR A 603 72.60 -48.18 26.25
N SER A 604 73.44 -47.27 26.74
CA SER A 604 74.83 -47.17 26.31
C SER A 604 75.73 -46.80 27.48
N ALA A 605 77.03 -47.05 27.31
CA ALA A 605 78.03 -46.88 28.36
C ALA A 605 77.74 -47.73 29.61
N ASP A 606 77.23 -48.94 29.38
CA ASP A 606 76.92 -49.96 30.38
C ASP A 606 78.13 -50.25 31.26
N SER A 607 77.91 -50.14 32.57
CA SER A 607 78.97 -50.37 33.53
C SER A 607 78.44 -50.96 34.83
N CYS A 608 79.24 -51.83 35.43
CA CYS A 608 78.88 -52.45 36.69
C CYS A 608 78.76 -51.40 37.79
N GLN A 609 77.73 -51.49 38.60
CA GLN A 609 77.57 -50.70 39.81
C GLN A 609 76.94 -51.58 40.89
N GLY A 610 77.70 -51.89 41.94
CA GLY A 610 77.24 -52.73 43.04
C GLY A 610 76.94 -54.19 42.64
N GLY A 611 77.63 -54.72 41.61
CA GLY A 611 77.45 -56.09 41.12
C GLY A 611 76.32 -56.29 40.11
N VAL A 612 75.72 -55.19 39.62
CA VAL A 612 74.66 -55.20 38.59
C VAL A 612 75.13 -54.37 37.40
N CYS A 613 74.86 -54.82 36.17
CA CYS A 613 75.14 -54.05 34.97
C CYS A 613 74.09 -52.97 34.78
N LEU A 614 74.51 -51.70 34.76
CA LEU A 614 73.61 -50.55 34.55
C LEU A 614 74.09 -49.72 33.36
N GLY A 615 73.22 -49.55 32.37
CA GLY A 615 73.42 -48.64 31.26
C GLY A 615 72.77 -47.26 31.43
N THR A 616 73.21 -46.30 30.61
CA THR A 616 72.57 -44.97 30.50
C THR A 616 71.68 -44.90 29.27
N THR A 617 70.45 -44.43 29.42
CA THR A 617 69.47 -44.41 28.32
C THR A 617 69.96 -43.56 27.14
N VAL A 618 69.92 -44.13 25.94
CA VAL A 618 70.16 -43.37 24.70
C VAL A 618 68.96 -42.46 24.39
N PRO A 619 69.12 -41.39 23.58
CA PRO A 619 68.01 -40.50 23.24
C PRO A 619 66.84 -41.23 22.58
N ASP A 620 65.62 -40.81 22.89
CA ASP A 620 64.42 -41.28 22.18
C ASP A 620 64.59 -41.09 20.66
N SER A 621 63.99 -42.00 19.88
CA SER A 621 64.13 -42.12 18.42
C SER A 621 65.49 -42.62 17.89
N THR A 622 66.43 -43.00 18.77
CA THR A 622 67.61 -43.77 18.36
C THR A 622 67.16 -45.11 17.80
N ALA A 623 67.70 -45.50 16.63
CA ALA A 623 67.42 -46.81 16.06
C ALA A 623 67.94 -47.91 17.00
N CYS A 624 67.09 -48.89 17.25
CA CYS A 624 67.41 -50.09 18.01
C CYS A 624 66.76 -51.28 17.30
N ASP A 625 66.93 -52.48 17.82
CA ASP A 625 66.22 -53.69 17.38
C ASP A 625 65.57 -54.32 18.61
N ASP A 626 64.26 -54.55 18.59
CA ASP A 626 63.55 -55.20 19.70
C ASP A 626 63.51 -56.73 19.57
N GLY A 627 64.23 -57.27 18.58
CA GLY A 627 64.32 -58.70 18.29
C GLY A 627 63.05 -59.28 17.67
N ASN A 628 62.05 -58.45 17.35
CA ASN A 628 60.79 -58.88 16.77
C ASN A 628 60.65 -58.32 15.34
N GLY A 629 60.84 -59.19 14.34
CA GLY A 629 60.69 -58.83 12.93
C GLY A 629 59.27 -58.38 12.50
N CYS A 630 58.29 -58.44 13.41
CA CYS A 630 56.93 -57.96 13.20
C CYS A 630 56.65 -56.57 13.79
N THR A 631 57.68 -55.91 14.30
CA THR A 631 57.68 -54.52 14.71
C THR A 631 58.74 -53.77 13.89
N GLY A 632 58.45 -52.52 13.51
CA GLY A 632 59.42 -51.72 12.76
C GLY A 632 58.88 -50.43 12.13
N PRO A 633 59.71 -49.40 11.93
CA PRO A 633 61.11 -49.29 12.38
C PRO A 633 61.19 -49.13 13.91
N ASP A 634 62.08 -49.89 14.56
CA ASP A 634 62.20 -49.89 16.02
C ASP A 634 63.05 -48.72 16.49
N THR A 635 62.56 -48.08 17.53
CA THR A 635 63.20 -46.90 18.09
C THR A 635 63.14 -46.90 19.60
N CYS A 636 64.19 -46.39 20.23
CA CYS A 636 64.21 -46.22 21.67
C CYS A 636 63.18 -45.20 22.10
N GLN A 637 62.40 -45.55 23.12
CA GLN A 637 61.47 -44.66 23.78
C GLN A 637 61.53 -44.89 25.29
N GLY A 638 62.03 -43.89 26.03
CA GLY A 638 62.16 -43.96 27.48
C GLY A 638 63.17 -45.02 27.98
N GLY A 639 64.16 -45.39 27.16
CA GLY A 639 65.17 -46.41 27.49
C GLY A 639 64.76 -47.85 27.13
N THR A 640 63.63 -48.05 26.46
CA THR A 640 63.17 -49.34 25.95
C THR A 640 63.10 -49.30 24.42
N CYS A 641 63.51 -50.38 23.75
CA CYS A 641 63.34 -50.51 22.31
C CYS A 641 61.89 -50.85 21.99
N THR A 642 61.25 -50.05 21.14
CA THR A 642 59.86 -50.27 20.75
C THR A 642 59.66 -50.01 19.26
N GLY A 643 58.99 -50.93 18.57
CA GLY A 643 58.47 -50.71 17.22
C GLY A 643 56.95 -50.73 17.13
N ALA A 644 56.41 -50.06 16.11
CA ALA A 644 55.01 -50.20 15.74
C ALA A 644 54.80 -51.52 14.97
N PRO A 645 53.65 -52.20 15.11
CA PRO A 645 53.36 -53.40 14.34
C PRO A 645 53.48 -53.16 12.84
N VAL A 646 54.24 -54.01 12.15
CA VAL A 646 54.24 -54.04 10.68
C VAL A 646 52.92 -54.63 10.17
N ALA A 647 52.62 -54.46 8.88
CA ALA A 647 51.37 -54.94 8.31
C ALA A 647 51.22 -56.46 8.45
N ASP A 648 50.01 -56.91 8.82
CA ASP A 648 49.70 -58.34 8.91
C ASP A 648 50.00 -59.06 7.59
N GLY A 649 50.60 -60.24 7.69
CA GLY A 649 51.06 -61.03 6.55
C GLY A 649 52.46 -60.67 6.03
N THR A 650 53.16 -59.71 6.65
CA THR A 650 54.59 -59.49 6.38
C THR A 650 55.37 -60.74 6.81
N ALA A 651 56.28 -61.21 5.96
CA ALA A 651 57.11 -62.38 6.27
C ALA A 651 58.05 -62.08 7.44
N CYS A 652 58.12 -63.01 8.38
CA CYS A 652 59.04 -62.97 9.51
C CYS A 652 59.64 -64.38 9.71
N ASP A 653 60.46 -64.56 10.73
CA ASP A 653 61.01 -65.85 11.15
C ASP A 653 60.84 -65.92 12.67
N ASP A 654 60.14 -66.93 13.19
CA ASP A 654 59.89 -67.09 14.63
C ASP A 654 61.00 -67.88 15.35
N GLY A 655 62.08 -68.22 14.62
CA GLY A 655 63.27 -68.89 15.15
C GLY A 655 63.08 -70.38 15.40
N SER A 656 61.94 -70.96 15.06
CA SER A 656 61.66 -72.38 15.21
C SER A 656 61.76 -73.12 13.87
N ASP A 657 62.64 -74.13 13.81
CA ASP A 657 62.73 -75.04 12.66
C ASP A 657 61.43 -75.86 12.46
N CYS A 658 60.58 -75.91 13.48
CA CYS A 658 59.35 -76.69 13.52
C CYS A 658 58.09 -75.89 13.17
N THR A 659 58.28 -74.68 12.65
CA THR A 659 57.25 -73.79 12.11
C THR A 659 57.59 -73.45 10.66
N ALA A 660 56.56 -73.17 9.85
CA ALA A 660 56.70 -72.83 8.45
C ALA A 660 55.73 -71.73 8.03
N ALA A 661 56.17 -70.95 7.03
CA ALA A 661 55.46 -69.82 6.45
C ALA A 661 55.14 -68.72 7.48
N ASP A 662 56.13 -68.35 8.27
CA ASP A 662 55.95 -67.45 9.40
C ASP A 662 55.58 -66.06 8.92
N SER A 663 54.55 -65.50 9.55
CA SER A 663 53.99 -64.22 9.16
C SER A 663 53.52 -63.43 10.36
N CYS A 664 53.61 -62.12 10.23
CA CYS A 664 53.19 -61.21 11.27
C CYS A 664 51.67 -61.20 11.41
N GLN A 665 51.18 -61.39 12.63
CA GLN A 665 49.80 -61.11 13.01
C GLN A 665 49.77 -60.29 14.30
N ALA A 666 49.17 -59.11 14.23
CA ALA A 666 49.02 -58.18 15.36
C ALA A 666 50.35 -57.89 16.09
N GLY A 667 51.45 -57.76 15.34
CA GLY A 667 52.78 -57.45 15.87
C GLY A 667 53.54 -58.63 16.49
N ARG A 668 53.10 -59.89 16.30
CA ARG A 668 53.84 -61.10 16.69
C ARG A 668 54.16 -61.95 15.47
N CYS A 669 55.35 -62.55 15.44
CA CYS A 669 55.69 -63.55 14.44
C CYS A 669 55.17 -64.92 14.87
N GLY A 670 54.55 -65.65 13.95
CA GLY A 670 54.17 -67.03 14.19
C GLY A 670 54.02 -67.80 12.89
N GLY A 671 54.44 -69.07 12.93
CA GLY A 671 54.28 -70.02 11.84
C GLY A 671 53.19 -71.05 12.04
N THR A 672 52.94 -71.81 10.98
CA THR A 672 52.16 -73.04 11.06
C THR A 672 53.07 -74.22 11.39
N PRO A 673 52.64 -75.22 12.19
CA PRO A 673 53.49 -76.37 12.50
C PRO A 673 54.03 -77.04 11.25
N ALA A 674 55.36 -77.22 11.20
CA ALA A 674 56.02 -77.99 10.17
C ALA A 674 55.55 -79.45 10.21
N ALA A 675 55.74 -80.18 9.11
CA ALA A 675 55.38 -81.58 9.06
C ALA A 675 56.10 -82.37 10.17
N SER A 676 55.42 -83.37 10.75
CA SER A 676 56.05 -84.23 11.75
C SER A 676 57.29 -84.93 11.16
N ALA A 677 58.35 -85.02 11.96
CA ALA A 677 59.69 -85.47 11.59
C ALA A 677 60.47 -84.53 10.65
N THR A 678 60.04 -83.27 10.48
CA THR A 678 60.92 -82.22 9.94
C THR A 678 62.17 -82.14 10.84
N PRO A 679 63.41 -82.20 10.28
CA PRO A 679 64.61 -82.06 11.08
C PRO A 679 64.66 -80.70 11.78
N CYS A 680 65.00 -80.69 13.06
CA CYS A 680 65.24 -79.50 13.85
C CYS A 680 66.65 -79.54 14.46
N ALA A 681 67.12 -78.42 15.03
CA ALA A 681 68.40 -78.35 15.72
C ALA A 681 68.57 -79.47 16.75
N GLY A 682 69.65 -80.25 16.64
CA GLY A 682 69.91 -81.38 17.54
C GLY A 682 70.42 -80.96 18.92
N ASP A 683 70.18 -81.79 19.94
CA ASP A 683 70.54 -81.54 21.33
C ASP A 683 72.04 -81.77 21.65
N GLY A 684 72.84 -82.07 20.62
CA GLY A 684 74.27 -82.37 20.76
C GLY A 684 74.57 -83.73 21.40
N THR A 685 73.56 -84.52 21.73
CA THR A 685 73.74 -85.91 22.17
C THR A 685 73.84 -86.84 20.96
N VAL A 686 74.60 -87.92 21.10
CA VAL A 686 74.77 -88.92 20.05
C VAL A 686 73.71 -90.00 20.26
N CYS A 687 72.98 -90.38 19.21
CA CYS A 687 71.92 -91.40 19.19
C CYS A 687 70.49 -90.93 19.55
N THR A 688 70.13 -89.69 19.23
CA THR A 688 68.75 -89.18 19.21
C THR A 688 68.26 -88.98 17.77
N ALA A 689 66.95 -89.09 17.55
CA ALA A 689 66.30 -88.81 16.26
C ALA A 689 65.58 -87.46 16.33
N ASP A 690 66.34 -86.38 16.13
CA ASP A 690 65.85 -85.01 16.28
C ASP A 690 64.83 -84.65 15.20
N GLY A 691 63.61 -84.31 15.60
CA GLY A 691 62.59 -83.90 14.66
C GLY A 691 61.36 -83.27 15.31
N CYS A 692 60.53 -82.63 14.50
CA CYS A 692 59.33 -81.95 14.97
C CYS A 692 58.19 -82.94 15.26
N ASP A 693 57.50 -82.76 16.38
CA ASP A 693 56.24 -83.45 16.64
C ASP A 693 55.05 -82.75 15.94
N ALA A 694 53.86 -83.34 16.06
CA ALA A 694 52.66 -82.80 15.41
C ALA A 694 52.19 -81.45 15.97
N SER A 695 52.73 -81.01 17.11
CA SER A 695 52.43 -79.71 17.72
C SER A 695 53.35 -78.60 17.23
N GLY A 696 54.38 -78.92 16.44
CA GLY A 696 55.40 -77.96 16.00
C GLY A 696 56.51 -77.76 17.04
N ARG A 697 56.73 -78.72 17.95
CA ARG A 697 57.84 -78.72 18.90
C ARG A 697 58.97 -79.63 18.43
N CYS A 698 60.23 -79.19 18.58
CA CYS A 698 61.40 -80.05 18.38
C CYS A 698 61.51 -81.04 19.54
N ILE A 699 61.55 -82.34 19.22
CA ILE A 699 61.70 -83.43 20.19
C ILE A 699 62.98 -84.22 19.90
N HIS A 700 63.60 -84.74 20.96
CA HIS A 700 64.87 -85.51 20.92
C HIS A 700 64.67 -86.95 21.43
N PRO A 701 63.81 -87.76 20.80
CA PRO A 701 63.62 -89.13 21.23
C PRO A 701 64.90 -89.96 20.99
N PRO A 702 65.23 -90.91 21.89
CA PRO A 702 66.31 -91.87 21.66
C PRO A 702 66.05 -92.66 20.37
N ASP A 703 67.08 -92.83 19.54
CA ASP A 703 66.98 -93.53 18.26
C ASP A 703 66.60 -95.02 18.50
N PRO A 704 65.45 -95.50 18.02
CA PRO A 704 65.09 -96.91 18.12
C PRO A 704 65.94 -97.71 17.11
N ALA A 705 67.03 -98.31 17.61
CA ALA A 705 67.94 -99.19 16.88
C ALA A 705 67.27 -100.31 16.06
#